data_AF-A0A7C6DX44-F1
#
_entry.id   AF-A0A7C6DX44-F1
#
_cell.length_a   1.000
_cell.length_b   1.000
_cell.length_c   1.000
_cell.angle_alpha   90.00
_cell.angle_beta   90.00
_cell.angle_gamma   90.00
#
_symmetry.space_group_name_H-M   'P 1'
#
loop_
_entity.id
_entity.type
_entity.pdbx_description
1 polymer ?
#
loop_
_entity_poly.entity_id
_entity_poly.type
_entity_poly.pdbx_seq_one_letter_code
_entity_poly.pdbx_strand_id
1 'polypeptide(L)'
;MMKLAYRVFISSLFCLALAAVAFAQSTATADPSKRSGKDDRNTAPTIGTGGAMGGPTGLFTVYDGQTLRRGEYTFSAAYSNFDRDPGNADFTEVPLSFQVGVTNNIELFFNTDGYRAVKVNSPSNLSAFYLPNSRVRFNGVLTSGPAIILGPSGPGNGPLELASVFRPAGTAPFVQFPYVNGSAGNFGFPPGFFSGPLFGYPAGTFPLISTPIANSNGAANFPGLGSIYGSILPGIVFQTACFGGTGSNCAGGTVYPTVFTAAPSYLPDAPFINRTYGESSFSTFTAGGKIRFNNVNDWWGVALVAAYRFYGDSASDFGGFNQLQRGASPGGNRGDILITGAFDGRVRKWWNIAANVGYHWNSSVKGDFPGGTFTLLDRPDELLLSVGTDFPVNKYFQPIGEFRHIRYVGGRTPNAFENNPYEGLIGARIFPARWFGFSFGYRYHFNQQDRDSFDDDKFTASALVPCTPGGPTQGGGSCPQSGFFVSRSTVDGIPNGFAPSSDPHGFLFQAFIGRRNKRQNEIENKPADVTALTLSDEVIKLGCPAGQVPREGQSCNESTSVQVNTTAVDPENDVLTYNYTVSGGRIVGSGSNVTWDLSGLQPGTYTITAGVDDGCGLCGKTQTKTVTVEACDCVVRCSCPTLSVSGPAGITSPGETMTFTATAAGGTQANITYNWSVSAGTIESGQGTPSITVRTTRDMAGSSVTATVEIGGLDPACNCPRTASETAGVAPKPDAVMIDEFGKLPNDDIRGRLDIFFAELSNNPGNQGYIINYGTPKEIAAREKLITNHINFRKFDRSRITIVNGGASPDGTVRTKLYRIPPGADTPSR
;
A
#
# COMPACT_ATOMS: atom_id res chain seq x y z
N MET A 1 -36.24 35.41 22.63
CA MET A 1 -35.36 34.63 21.72
C MET A 1 -35.69 34.77 20.22
N MET A 2 -36.86 35.28 19.79
CA MET A 2 -37.21 35.49 18.37
C MET A 2 -36.31 36.45 17.57
N LYS A 3 -35.59 37.38 18.21
CA LYS A 3 -34.78 38.39 17.49
C LYS A 3 -33.58 37.81 16.74
N LEU A 4 -32.96 36.73 17.22
CA LEU A 4 -31.79 36.13 16.55
C LEU A 4 -32.20 35.26 15.37
N ALA A 5 -33.23 34.42 15.52
CA ALA A 5 -33.77 33.60 14.43
C ALA A 5 -34.30 34.47 13.28
N TYR A 6 -35.03 35.55 13.59
CA TYR A 6 -35.50 36.51 12.59
C TYR A 6 -34.34 37.26 11.91
N ARG A 7 -33.27 37.59 12.66
CA ARG A 7 -32.05 38.18 12.09
C ARG A 7 -31.28 37.19 11.22
N VAL A 8 -31.15 35.92 11.59
CA VAL A 8 -30.47 34.90 10.76
C VAL A 8 -31.30 34.62 9.51
N PHE A 9 -32.63 34.53 9.61
CA PHE A 9 -33.53 34.37 8.47
C PHE A 9 -33.45 35.57 7.51
N ILE A 10 -33.54 36.81 8.02
CA ILE A 10 -33.42 38.02 7.21
C ILE A 10 -32.01 38.18 6.65
N SER A 11 -30.96 37.95 7.44
CA SER A 11 -29.57 38.01 6.97
C SER A 11 -29.30 36.94 5.92
N SER A 12 -29.94 35.76 6.02
CA SER A 12 -29.85 34.71 5.01
C SER A 12 -30.59 35.10 3.72
N LEU A 13 -31.80 35.69 3.83
CA LEU A 13 -32.53 36.28 2.69
C LEU A 13 -31.76 37.45 2.05
N PHE A 14 -31.11 38.28 2.87
CA PHE A 14 -30.34 39.46 2.47
C PHE A 14 -29.00 39.05 1.84
N CYS A 15 -28.33 38.02 2.35
CA CYS A 15 -27.17 37.41 1.70
C CYS A 15 -27.55 36.69 0.40
N LEU A 16 -28.73 36.06 0.32
CA LEU A 16 -29.30 35.53 -0.93
C LEU A 16 -29.52 36.66 -1.96
N ALA A 17 -30.02 37.82 -1.52
CA ALA A 17 -30.26 38.98 -2.36
C ALA A 17 -28.97 39.73 -2.75
N LEU A 18 -27.97 39.81 -1.87
CA LEU A 18 -26.66 40.44 -2.14
C LEU A 18 -25.74 39.57 -2.99
N ALA A 19 -25.84 38.24 -2.91
CA ALA A 19 -25.13 37.33 -3.81
C ALA A 19 -25.59 37.47 -5.29
N ALA A 20 -26.77 38.05 -5.53
CA ALA A 20 -27.26 38.36 -6.87
C ALA A 20 -26.58 39.59 -7.53
N VAL A 21 -25.84 40.42 -6.78
CA VAL A 21 -25.36 41.74 -7.26
C VAL A 21 -23.84 41.85 -7.44
N ALA A 22 -23.02 40.89 -7.02
CA ALA A 22 -21.56 41.02 -7.11
C ALA A 22 -20.96 40.14 -8.24
N PHE A 23 -20.69 40.74 -9.40
CA PHE A 23 -19.88 40.13 -10.47
C PHE A 23 -18.94 41.14 -11.14
N ALA A 24 -17.62 40.92 -10.97
CA ALA A 24 -16.60 41.34 -11.92
C ALA A 24 -15.36 40.43 -11.83
N GLN A 25 -14.96 39.94 -13.00
CA GLN A 25 -13.64 39.55 -13.52
C GLN A 25 -12.58 38.88 -12.62
N SER A 26 -12.08 37.73 -13.06
CA SER A 26 -10.64 37.56 -13.36
C SER A 26 -10.40 36.37 -14.31
N THR A 27 -9.26 36.41 -15.00
CA THR A 27 -8.92 35.74 -16.26
C THR A 27 -8.09 34.46 -16.11
N ALA A 28 -8.44 33.48 -16.95
CA ALA A 28 -7.61 32.51 -17.68
C ALA A 28 -6.46 31.74 -17.00
N THR A 29 -6.79 30.53 -16.54
CA THR A 29 -6.25 29.22 -17.00
C THR A 29 -7.34 28.19 -16.66
N ALA A 30 -7.79 27.36 -17.61
CA ALA A 30 -8.95 26.44 -17.51
C ALA A 30 -10.08 26.95 -16.58
N ASP A 31 -11.00 27.76 -17.10
CA ASP A 31 -12.05 28.47 -16.34
C ASP A 31 -12.60 27.62 -15.16
N PRO A 32 -12.14 27.88 -13.91
CA PRO A 32 -12.52 27.06 -12.76
C PRO A 32 -14.01 27.19 -12.42
N SER A 33 -14.72 28.12 -13.07
CA SER A 33 -16.18 28.23 -12.98
C SER A 33 -16.95 27.18 -13.80
N LYS A 34 -16.28 26.41 -14.69
CA LYS A 34 -16.93 25.47 -15.63
C LYS A 34 -16.44 24.03 -15.50
N ARG A 35 -17.36 23.07 -15.65
CA ARG A 35 -17.08 21.63 -15.51
C ARG A 35 -16.53 21.13 -16.83
N SER A 36 -15.67 20.12 -16.80
CA SER A 36 -15.21 19.46 -18.03
C SER A 36 -16.39 18.92 -18.84
N GLY A 37 -16.29 19.00 -20.17
CA GLY A 37 -17.22 18.34 -21.10
C GLY A 37 -17.29 16.83 -20.88
N LYS A 38 -16.11 16.21 -20.66
CA LYS A 38 -15.88 14.76 -20.49
C LYS A 38 -16.46 14.17 -19.16
N ASP A 39 -16.92 15.01 -18.22
CA ASP A 39 -17.41 14.58 -16.89
C ASP A 39 -18.89 14.19 -16.88
N ASP A 40 -19.24 12.91 -17.04
CA ASP A 40 -20.64 12.47 -17.10
C ASP A 40 -21.46 12.69 -15.81
N ARG A 41 -20.81 12.94 -14.66
CA ARG A 41 -21.49 13.13 -13.38
C ARG A 41 -22.10 14.52 -13.25
N ASN A 42 -23.37 14.60 -12.86
CA ASN A 42 -24.08 15.85 -12.60
C ASN A 42 -24.29 16.06 -11.09
N THR A 43 -24.29 17.31 -10.64
CA THR A 43 -24.60 17.66 -9.25
C THR A 43 -26.10 17.75 -9.00
N ALA A 44 -26.50 17.29 -7.82
CA ALA A 44 -27.86 17.34 -7.35
C ALA A 44 -27.91 17.56 -5.83
N PRO A 45 -29.04 18.05 -5.29
CA PRO A 45 -29.23 18.23 -3.87
C PRO A 45 -29.33 16.89 -3.15
N THR A 46 -28.89 16.87 -1.90
CA THR A 46 -29.37 15.90 -0.92
C THR A 46 -30.82 16.19 -0.55
N ILE A 47 -31.59 15.12 -0.32
CA ILE A 47 -32.95 15.13 0.23
C ILE A 47 -32.89 15.40 1.74
N GLY A 48 -31.99 14.68 2.42
CA GLY A 48 -31.69 14.76 3.84
C GLY A 48 -32.91 14.70 4.77
N THR A 49 -33.28 13.48 5.15
CA THR A 49 -34.37 13.14 6.06
C THR A 49 -33.94 12.11 7.10
N GLY A 50 -34.64 12.04 8.22
CA GLY A 50 -34.30 11.18 9.36
C GLY A 50 -32.91 11.48 9.92
N GLY A 51 -32.69 12.69 10.43
CA GLY A 51 -31.43 13.16 11.01
C GLY A 51 -30.58 14.01 10.05
N ALA A 52 -30.22 13.49 8.87
CA ALA A 52 -29.40 14.21 7.89
C ALA A 52 -30.13 15.47 7.36
N MET A 53 -29.40 16.53 7.04
CA MET A 53 -30.00 17.77 6.50
C MET A 53 -30.10 17.71 4.98
N GLY A 54 -31.24 18.09 4.42
CA GLY A 54 -31.41 18.28 2.98
C GLY A 54 -30.81 19.59 2.48
N GLY A 55 -30.59 19.67 1.17
CA GLY A 55 -30.17 20.89 0.48
C GLY A 55 -28.75 20.85 -0.10
N PRO A 56 -27.69 20.61 0.69
CA PRO A 56 -26.33 20.62 0.16
C PRO A 56 -26.14 19.61 -0.97
N THR A 57 -25.26 19.90 -1.93
CA THR A 57 -24.92 18.99 -3.03
C THR A 57 -24.55 17.58 -2.53
N GLY A 58 -25.06 16.53 -3.15
CA GLY A 58 -24.70 15.15 -2.78
C GLY A 58 -25.54 14.07 -3.45
N LEU A 59 -25.60 12.93 -2.77
CA LEU A 59 -26.39 11.77 -3.16
C LEU A 59 -27.84 11.96 -2.64
N PHE A 60 -28.46 10.96 -2.01
CA PHE A 60 -29.77 11.12 -1.39
C PHE A 60 -29.66 11.75 -0.01
N THR A 61 -28.90 11.14 0.90
CA THR A 61 -28.70 11.65 2.26
C THR A 61 -27.24 11.89 2.59
N VAL A 62 -26.32 11.40 1.75
CA VAL A 62 -24.87 11.57 1.90
C VAL A 62 -24.41 12.81 1.14
N TYR A 63 -23.70 13.70 1.83
CA TYR A 63 -23.05 14.85 1.23
C TYR A 63 -21.83 14.41 0.43
N ASP A 64 -21.70 15.03 -0.73
CA ASP A 64 -20.50 14.98 -1.54
C ASP A 64 -19.59 16.17 -1.17
N GLY A 65 -18.26 16.03 -1.34
CA GLY A 65 -17.33 17.14 -1.23
C GLY A 65 -17.40 18.11 -2.43
N GLN A 66 -18.17 17.79 -3.47
CA GLN A 66 -18.53 18.75 -4.52
C GLN A 66 -19.47 19.87 -4.02
N THR A 67 -19.28 21.05 -4.59
CA THR A 67 -20.11 22.25 -4.39
C THR A 67 -20.73 22.70 -5.71
N LEU A 68 -21.85 23.42 -5.63
CA LEU A 68 -22.31 24.24 -6.75
C LEU A 68 -21.28 25.33 -7.05
N ARG A 69 -21.01 25.56 -8.34
CA ARG A 69 -20.07 26.61 -8.75
C ARG A 69 -20.72 27.98 -8.71
N ARG A 70 -19.90 29.03 -8.80
CA ARG A 70 -20.38 30.41 -8.76
C ARG A 70 -21.51 30.63 -9.79
N GLY A 71 -22.66 31.09 -9.31
CA GLY A 71 -23.85 31.37 -10.13
C GLY A 71 -24.71 30.15 -10.49
N GLU A 72 -24.34 28.95 -10.05
CA GLU A 72 -25.22 27.78 -10.10
C GLU A 72 -26.16 27.78 -8.90
N TYR A 73 -27.40 27.33 -9.12
CA TYR A 73 -28.38 27.18 -8.05
C TYR A 73 -29.27 25.98 -8.32
N THR A 74 -29.92 25.47 -7.29
CA THR A 74 -30.93 24.41 -7.40
C THR A 74 -32.04 24.62 -6.38
N PHE A 75 -33.25 24.37 -6.84
CA PHE A 75 -34.44 24.14 -6.02
C PHE A 75 -34.77 22.65 -6.08
N SER A 76 -35.17 22.09 -4.96
CA SER A 76 -35.65 20.71 -4.92
C SER A 76 -36.80 20.54 -3.97
N ALA A 77 -37.67 19.61 -4.34
CA ALA A 77 -38.68 19.03 -3.50
C ALA A 77 -38.49 17.52 -3.51
N ALA A 78 -38.67 16.89 -2.36
CA ALA A 78 -38.68 15.44 -2.29
C ALA A 78 -39.91 14.96 -1.52
N TYR A 79 -40.22 13.69 -1.67
CA TYR A 79 -41.05 12.92 -0.78
C TYR A 79 -40.15 11.84 -0.20
N SER A 80 -40.13 11.68 1.12
CA SER A 80 -39.36 10.65 1.81
C SER A 80 -40.23 10.02 2.88
N ASN A 81 -40.26 8.70 2.89
CA ASN A 81 -40.91 7.88 3.89
C ASN A 81 -39.84 7.01 4.58
N PHE A 82 -39.85 6.97 5.91
CA PHE A 82 -38.87 6.22 6.70
C PHE A 82 -39.37 5.89 8.11
N ASP A 83 -38.93 4.76 8.65
CA ASP A 83 -39.32 4.29 9.97
C ASP A 83 -38.34 4.70 11.08
N ARG A 84 -38.87 4.82 12.30
CA ARG A 84 -38.13 5.05 13.53
C ARG A 84 -38.75 4.25 14.69
N ASP A 85 -37.88 3.87 15.61
CA ASP A 85 -38.23 3.19 16.84
C ASP A 85 -37.76 4.00 18.06
N PRO A 86 -38.45 3.90 19.21
CA PRO A 86 -39.57 3.01 19.53
C PRO A 86 -40.92 3.50 18.98
N GLY A 87 -41.90 2.58 18.91
CA GLY A 87 -43.29 2.92 18.59
C GLY A 87 -43.74 2.57 17.17
N ASN A 88 -42.88 1.88 16.40
CA ASN A 88 -43.14 1.51 15.02
C ASN A 88 -43.65 2.73 14.24
N ALA A 89 -42.86 3.82 14.32
CA ALA A 89 -43.28 5.13 13.87
C ALA A 89 -42.79 5.37 12.44
N ASP A 90 -43.72 5.73 11.58
CA ASP A 90 -43.49 6.01 10.17
C ASP A 90 -43.53 7.53 9.95
N PHE A 91 -42.42 8.06 9.44
CA PHE A 91 -42.24 9.47 9.11
C PHE A 91 -42.35 9.68 7.62
N THR A 92 -43.27 10.56 7.24
CA THR A 92 -43.39 11.07 5.88
C THR A 92 -43.01 12.54 5.85
N GLU A 93 -42.00 12.88 5.06
CA GLU A 93 -41.46 14.23 4.95
C GLU A 93 -41.41 14.68 3.50
N VAL A 94 -41.82 15.92 3.26
CA VAL A 94 -41.66 16.62 1.97
C VAL A 94 -40.69 17.78 2.16
N PRO A 95 -39.37 17.53 2.12
CA PRO A 95 -38.40 18.60 2.26
C PRO A 95 -38.36 19.47 1.01
N LEU A 96 -38.29 20.78 1.23
CA LEU A 96 -38.11 21.81 0.22
C LEU A 96 -36.77 22.50 0.48
N SER A 97 -35.90 22.51 -0.52
CA SER A 97 -34.58 23.12 -0.36
C SER A 97 -34.16 23.98 -1.53
N PHE A 98 -33.34 24.97 -1.20
CA PHE A 98 -32.65 25.84 -2.13
C PHE A 98 -31.16 25.84 -1.82
N GLN A 99 -30.33 25.83 -2.86
CA GLN A 99 -28.87 25.89 -2.74
C GLN A 99 -28.31 26.78 -3.84
N VAL A 100 -27.23 27.51 -3.54
CA VAL A 100 -26.57 28.43 -4.46
C VAL A 100 -25.05 28.41 -4.26
N GLY A 101 -24.30 28.32 -5.36
CA GLY A 101 -22.85 28.50 -5.36
C GLY A 101 -22.50 29.99 -5.36
N VAL A 102 -21.99 30.49 -4.24
CA VAL A 102 -21.55 31.90 -4.09
C VAL A 102 -20.12 32.07 -4.63
N THR A 103 -19.29 31.05 -4.42
CA THR A 103 -18.00 30.90 -5.10
C THR A 103 -17.94 29.53 -5.76
N ASN A 104 -16.80 29.14 -6.33
CA ASN A 104 -16.65 27.77 -6.83
C ASN A 104 -16.55 26.74 -5.70
N ASN A 105 -16.14 27.18 -4.49
CA ASN A 105 -15.85 26.34 -3.33
C ASN A 105 -16.85 26.52 -2.18
N ILE A 106 -17.73 27.52 -2.26
CA ILE A 106 -18.68 27.86 -1.20
C ILE A 106 -20.09 27.80 -1.77
N GLU A 107 -20.87 26.91 -1.20
CA GLU A 107 -22.30 26.74 -1.47
C GLU A 107 -23.08 27.14 -0.21
N LEU A 108 -24.11 27.95 -0.37
CA LEU A 108 -25.09 28.23 0.69
C LEU A 108 -26.37 27.46 0.42
N PHE A 109 -27.05 27.03 1.47
CA PHE A 109 -28.29 26.29 1.34
C PHE A 109 -29.29 26.64 2.43
N PHE A 110 -30.55 26.41 2.10
CA PHE A 110 -31.70 26.50 2.98
C PHE A 110 -32.60 25.29 2.75
N ASN A 111 -33.17 24.74 3.82
CA ASN A 111 -34.09 23.61 3.78
C ASN A 111 -35.22 23.80 4.81
N THR A 112 -36.43 23.36 4.46
CA THR A 112 -37.59 23.31 5.37
C THR A 112 -38.50 22.14 5.01
N ASP A 113 -39.24 21.63 6.00
CA ASP A 113 -40.33 20.67 5.79
C ASP A 113 -41.55 21.39 5.19
N GLY A 114 -41.80 21.22 3.88
CA GLY A 114 -43.03 21.69 3.26
C GLY A 114 -44.27 20.94 3.76
N TYR A 115 -44.07 19.67 4.13
CA TYR A 115 -45.05 18.83 4.83
C TYR A 115 -44.29 17.80 5.67
N ARG A 116 -44.83 17.49 6.84
CA ARG A 116 -44.37 16.39 7.69
C ARG A 116 -45.59 15.69 8.27
N ALA A 117 -45.56 14.36 8.25
CA ALA A 117 -46.51 13.52 8.94
C ALA A 117 -45.78 12.44 9.72
N VAL A 118 -46.32 12.14 10.91
CA VAL A 118 -45.82 11.08 11.79
C VAL A 118 -46.99 10.16 12.11
N LYS A 119 -46.87 8.90 11.71
CA LYS A 119 -47.81 7.84 12.05
C LYS A 119 -47.19 6.96 13.12
N VAL A 120 -47.88 6.76 14.23
CA VAL A 120 -47.43 5.90 15.31
C VAL A 120 -48.33 4.66 15.35
N ASN A 121 -47.76 3.50 15.01
CA ASN A 121 -48.51 2.24 15.00
C ASN A 121 -48.58 1.60 16.39
N SER A 122 -47.59 1.85 17.27
CA SER A 122 -47.53 1.33 18.64
C SER A 122 -47.49 2.43 19.71
N PRO A 123 -48.59 3.18 19.95
CA PRO A 123 -48.65 4.29 20.91
C PRO A 123 -48.25 3.94 22.34
N SER A 124 -48.49 2.69 22.77
CA SER A 124 -48.14 2.18 24.10
C SER A 124 -46.64 2.20 24.38
N ASN A 125 -45.81 2.23 23.34
CA ASN A 125 -44.36 2.27 23.49
C ASN A 125 -43.84 3.71 23.70
N LEU A 126 -44.70 4.73 23.61
CA LEU A 126 -44.30 6.15 23.65
C LEU A 126 -44.94 6.91 24.81
N SER A 127 -44.10 7.63 25.56
CA SER A 127 -44.49 8.23 26.85
C SER A 127 -45.43 9.42 26.72
N ALA A 128 -45.35 10.15 25.61
CA ALA A 128 -46.20 11.33 25.40
C ALA A 128 -47.71 10.97 25.30
N PHE A 129 -48.04 9.72 24.97
CA PHE A 129 -49.42 9.20 25.02
C PHE A 129 -49.96 8.99 26.45
N TYR A 130 -49.11 9.11 27.47
CA TYR A 130 -49.46 9.01 28.88
C TYR A 130 -49.50 10.37 29.59
N LEU A 131 -49.34 11.47 28.82
CA LEU A 131 -49.54 12.82 29.33
C LEU A 131 -51.03 13.09 29.66
N PRO A 132 -51.33 14.01 30.59
CA PRO A 132 -52.71 14.24 31.06
C PRO A 132 -53.73 14.63 29.98
N ASN A 133 -53.29 15.22 28.87
CA ASN A 133 -54.14 15.57 27.73
C ASN A 133 -54.22 14.49 26.64
N SER A 134 -53.62 13.32 26.84
CA SER A 134 -53.71 12.20 25.90
C SER A 134 -54.65 11.11 26.44
N ARG A 135 -55.14 10.28 25.52
CA ARG A 135 -56.00 9.13 25.79
C ARG A 135 -55.55 7.99 24.88
N VAL A 136 -55.38 6.81 25.46
CA VAL A 136 -55.01 5.59 24.75
C VAL A 136 -56.08 4.53 24.94
N ARG A 137 -56.23 3.63 23.98
CA ARG A 137 -57.07 2.44 24.17
C ARG A 137 -56.27 1.45 25.02
N PHE A 138 -56.68 1.28 26.27
CA PHE A 138 -56.14 0.27 27.17
C PHE A 138 -57.25 -0.74 27.48
N ASN A 139 -57.00 -2.03 27.27
CA ASN A 139 -58.02 -3.09 27.36
C ASN A 139 -59.33 -2.76 26.59
N GLY A 140 -59.21 -2.16 25.41
CA GLY A 140 -60.34 -1.80 24.55
C GLY A 140 -61.08 -0.51 24.91
N VAL A 141 -60.79 0.12 26.06
CA VAL A 141 -61.43 1.35 26.54
C VAL A 141 -60.51 2.55 26.30
N LEU A 142 -61.05 3.63 25.73
CA LEU A 142 -60.31 4.89 25.57
C LEU A 142 -60.25 5.62 26.92
N THR A 143 -59.08 5.66 27.53
CA THR A 143 -58.88 6.22 28.87
C THR A 143 -57.47 6.78 29.04
N SER A 144 -57.14 7.37 30.20
CA SER A 144 -55.75 7.71 30.52
C SER A 144 -54.94 6.43 30.73
N GLY A 145 -53.77 6.34 30.10
CA GLY A 145 -52.92 5.15 30.20
C GLY A 145 -52.29 5.00 31.60
N PRO A 146 -51.94 3.77 32.00
CA PRO A 146 -51.18 3.54 33.23
C PRO A 146 -49.73 4.04 33.07
N ALA A 147 -49.19 4.74 34.06
CA ALA A 147 -47.87 5.38 33.95
C ALA A 147 -47.06 5.27 35.24
N ILE A 148 -45.74 5.33 35.12
CA ILE A 148 -44.83 5.57 36.26
C ILE A 148 -44.46 7.04 36.24
N ILE A 149 -44.81 7.75 37.31
CA ILE A 149 -44.61 9.20 37.42
C ILE A 149 -43.77 9.53 38.65
N LEU A 150 -43.17 10.72 38.64
CA LEU A 150 -42.66 11.37 39.82
C LEU A 150 -43.84 11.76 40.72
N GLY A 151 -43.82 11.33 41.97
CA GLY A 151 -44.87 11.58 42.95
C GLY A 151 -45.14 13.08 43.11
N PRO A 152 -46.42 13.52 43.16
CA PRO A 152 -46.79 14.89 43.50
C PRO A 152 -46.11 15.38 44.78
N SER A 153 -45.93 16.70 44.87
CA SER A 153 -45.34 17.37 46.04
C SER A 153 -46.31 18.45 46.53
N GLY A 154 -46.88 18.19 47.71
CA GLY A 154 -47.79 19.10 48.43
C GLY A 154 -47.05 19.99 49.43
N PRO A 155 -47.78 20.86 50.17
CA PRO A 155 -47.17 21.78 51.12
C PRO A 155 -46.67 21.13 52.43
N GLY A 156 -47.09 19.89 52.72
CA GLY A 156 -46.60 19.09 53.85
C GLY A 156 -45.75 17.91 53.40
N ASN A 157 -45.29 17.10 54.35
CA ASN A 157 -44.48 15.91 54.05
C ASN A 157 -45.37 14.71 53.73
N GLY A 158 -45.22 14.14 52.54
CA GLY A 158 -45.88 12.89 52.13
C GLY A 158 -44.91 11.73 51.96
N PRO A 159 -45.25 10.48 52.34
CA PRO A 159 -44.37 9.33 52.16
C PRO A 159 -44.06 8.97 50.70
N LEU A 160 -44.85 9.46 49.73
CA LEU A 160 -44.68 9.21 48.29
C LEU A 160 -44.27 10.47 47.51
N GLU A 161 -43.99 11.57 48.20
CA GLU A 161 -43.57 12.81 47.58
C GLU A 161 -42.25 12.62 46.82
N LEU A 162 -42.21 13.09 45.56
CA LEU A 162 -41.04 12.99 44.67
C LEU A 162 -40.48 11.57 44.51
N ALA A 163 -41.26 10.53 44.79
CA ALA A 163 -40.89 9.14 44.60
C ALA A 163 -41.29 8.62 43.20
N SER A 164 -40.80 7.45 42.82
CA SER A 164 -41.30 6.70 41.65
C SER A 164 -42.64 6.09 42.00
N VAL A 165 -43.74 6.56 41.40
CA VAL A 165 -45.10 6.18 41.79
C VAL A 165 -45.89 5.66 40.60
N PHE A 166 -46.58 4.54 40.80
CA PHE A 166 -47.52 4.00 39.82
C PHE A 166 -48.84 4.76 39.83
N ARG A 167 -49.28 5.19 38.65
CA ARG A 167 -50.60 5.74 38.40
C ARG A 167 -51.40 4.78 37.50
N PRO A 168 -52.48 4.15 38.01
CA PRO A 168 -53.28 3.21 37.22
C PRO A 168 -54.03 3.86 36.05
N ALA A 169 -54.41 3.05 35.06
CA ALA A 169 -55.21 3.50 33.93
C ALA A 169 -56.55 4.11 34.38
N GLY A 170 -57.00 5.17 33.71
CA GLY A 170 -58.27 5.85 34.00
C GLY A 170 -58.33 6.67 35.28
N THR A 171 -57.23 6.76 36.02
CA THR A 171 -57.18 7.51 37.28
C THR A 171 -56.72 8.96 37.10
N ALA A 172 -56.16 9.30 35.94
CA ALA A 172 -55.74 10.64 35.58
C ALA A 172 -56.84 11.35 34.76
N PRO A 173 -57.40 12.48 35.24
CA PRO A 173 -58.36 13.27 34.48
C PRO A 173 -57.69 14.03 33.32
N PHE A 174 -58.50 14.59 32.43
CA PHE A 174 -57.96 15.44 31.35
C PHE A 174 -57.47 16.75 31.94
N VAL A 175 -56.22 17.11 31.65
CA VAL A 175 -55.67 18.41 32.02
C VAL A 175 -54.98 19.00 30.79
N GLN A 176 -55.30 20.23 30.45
CA GLN A 176 -54.67 20.94 29.34
C GLN A 176 -53.26 21.41 29.71
N PHE A 177 -52.32 21.42 28.74
CA PHE A 177 -51.01 22.04 28.92
C PHE A 177 -51.16 23.52 29.32
N PRO A 178 -50.44 24.04 30.34
CA PRO A 178 -49.19 23.52 30.94
C PRO A 178 -49.34 22.48 32.07
N TYR A 179 -50.52 21.90 32.28
CA TYR A 179 -50.83 20.84 33.27
C TYR A 179 -50.78 21.22 34.75
N VAL A 180 -49.87 22.12 35.13
CA VAL A 180 -49.70 22.57 36.52
C VAL A 180 -51.00 23.07 37.13
N ASN A 181 -51.18 22.82 38.42
CA ASN A 181 -52.42 23.07 39.18
C ASN A 181 -53.64 22.23 38.74
N GLY A 182 -53.54 21.41 37.69
CA GLY A 182 -54.51 20.37 37.39
C GLY A 182 -54.43 19.20 38.37
N SER A 183 -55.42 18.32 38.35
CA SER A 183 -55.40 17.11 39.19
C SER A 183 -54.34 16.11 38.70
N ALA A 184 -53.54 15.56 39.62
CA ALA A 184 -52.58 14.48 39.33
C ALA A 184 -53.25 13.08 39.26
N GLY A 185 -54.55 13.01 39.53
CA GLY A 185 -55.34 11.78 39.56
C GLY A 185 -55.63 11.27 40.97
N ASN A 186 -56.48 10.24 41.06
CA ASN A 186 -56.85 9.60 42.33
C ASN A 186 -56.00 8.36 42.65
N PHE A 187 -55.04 7.98 41.80
CA PHE A 187 -54.12 6.85 42.02
C PHE A 187 -54.82 5.49 42.26
N GLY A 188 -56.04 5.31 41.76
CA GLY A 188 -56.79 4.05 41.88
C GLY A 188 -57.56 3.90 43.19
N PHE A 189 -57.61 4.96 44.01
CA PHE A 189 -58.42 4.95 45.21
C PHE A 189 -59.92 4.99 44.87
N PRO A 190 -60.75 4.15 45.53
CA PRO A 190 -62.19 4.16 45.34
C PRO A 190 -62.83 5.44 45.90
N PRO A 191 -64.08 5.77 45.49
CA PRO A 191 -64.80 6.91 46.03
C PRO A 191 -64.84 6.91 47.56
N GLY A 192 -64.60 8.08 48.18
CA GLY A 192 -64.52 8.25 49.64
C GLY A 192 -63.12 8.09 50.23
N PHE A 193 -62.14 7.64 49.45
CA PHE A 193 -60.73 7.60 49.84
C PHE A 193 -59.92 8.62 49.04
N PHE A 194 -58.92 9.21 49.70
CA PHE A 194 -58.20 10.36 49.21
C PHE A 194 -56.69 10.11 49.24
N SER A 195 -56.04 10.27 48.09
CA SER A 195 -54.60 10.03 47.95
C SER A 195 -53.73 11.22 48.36
N GLY A 196 -54.32 12.40 48.59
CA GLY A 196 -53.61 13.64 48.91
C GLY A 196 -52.59 13.52 50.05
N PRO A 197 -52.95 12.94 51.22
CA PRO A 197 -52.03 12.78 52.35
C PRO A 197 -50.75 11.99 52.03
N LEU A 198 -50.78 11.06 51.07
CA LEU A 198 -49.59 10.31 50.66
C LEU A 198 -48.54 11.21 49.99
N PHE A 199 -48.96 12.38 49.49
CA PHE A 199 -48.13 13.33 48.75
C PHE A 199 -48.02 14.68 49.47
N GLY A 200 -48.35 14.75 50.77
CA GLY A 200 -48.21 15.96 51.55
C GLY A 200 -49.36 16.97 51.42
N TYR A 201 -50.50 16.57 50.84
CA TYR A 201 -51.71 17.39 50.80
C TYR A 201 -52.62 17.11 52.01
N PRO A 202 -53.52 18.04 52.40
CA PRO A 202 -54.46 17.83 53.50
C PRO A 202 -55.35 16.58 53.33
N ALA A 203 -55.82 16.03 54.45
CA ALA A 203 -56.82 14.96 54.44
C ALA A 203 -58.09 15.36 53.67
N GLY A 204 -58.70 14.41 52.97
CA GLY A 204 -59.89 14.67 52.15
C GLY A 204 -59.61 15.29 50.77
N THR A 205 -58.34 15.36 50.33
CA THR A 205 -57.97 16.00 49.06
C THR A 205 -57.31 15.03 48.07
N PHE A 206 -57.36 15.36 46.79
CA PHE A 206 -56.54 14.71 45.77
C PHE A 206 -55.33 15.58 45.45
N PRO A 207 -54.17 14.98 45.14
CA PRO A 207 -52.97 15.72 44.80
C PRO A 207 -53.14 16.47 43.47
N LEU A 208 -52.43 17.59 43.36
CA LEU A 208 -52.35 18.39 42.15
C LEU A 208 -51.02 18.14 41.44
N ILE A 209 -50.95 18.49 40.17
CA ILE A 209 -49.71 18.56 39.41
C ILE A 209 -48.96 19.80 39.89
N SER A 210 -47.81 19.60 40.53
CA SER A 210 -47.03 20.69 41.13
C SER A 210 -46.27 21.49 40.07
N THR A 211 -45.81 22.69 40.43
CA THR A 211 -44.90 23.48 39.60
C THR A 211 -43.60 22.70 39.34
N PRO A 212 -42.98 22.85 38.15
CA PRO A 212 -41.73 22.16 37.85
C PRO A 212 -40.61 22.59 38.79
N ILE A 213 -39.73 21.64 39.13
CA ILE A 213 -38.56 21.87 39.98
C ILE A 213 -37.33 21.83 39.07
N ALA A 214 -36.57 22.93 39.03
CA ALA A 214 -35.35 22.98 38.25
C ALA A 214 -34.34 21.93 38.73
N ASN A 215 -33.69 21.25 37.79
CA ASN A 215 -32.61 20.33 38.06
C ASN A 215 -31.30 20.97 37.57
N SER A 216 -30.23 20.93 38.38
CA SER A 216 -28.98 21.61 38.04
C SER A 216 -28.23 20.95 36.89
N ASN A 217 -28.45 19.65 36.65
CA ASN A 217 -27.69 18.82 35.72
C ASN A 217 -28.57 18.10 34.68
N GLY A 218 -29.76 18.63 34.35
CA GLY A 218 -30.61 18.05 33.30
C GLY A 218 -32.03 18.63 33.26
N ALA A 219 -32.93 17.91 32.61
CA ALA A 219 -34.33 18.28 32.48
C ALA A 219 -34.98 18.46 33.86
N ALA A 220 -35.93 19.41 33.93
CA ALA A 220 -36.64 19.69 35.17
C ALA A 220 -37.45 18.49 35.63
N ASN A 221 -37.67 18.41 36.94
CA ASN A 221 -38.57 17.44 37.55
C ASN A 221 -39.99 17.98 37.48
N PHE A 222 -40.95 17.14 37.08
CA PHE A 222 -42.36 17.49 36.98
C PHE A 222 -43.21 16.62 37.92
N PRO A 223 -43.35 16.99 39.20
CA PRO A 223 -44.09 16.19 40.19
C PRO A 223 -45.57 16.05 39.79
N GLY A 224 -46.09 14.83 39.86
CA GLY A 224 -47.45 14.47 39.47
C GLY A 224 -47.66 14.14 37.99
N LEU A 225 -46.61 14.19 37.17
CA LEU A 225 -46.73 13.83 35.75
C LEU A 225 -45.48 13.20 35.12
N GLY A 226 -44.26 13.70 35.37
CA GLY A 226 -43.04 13.37 34.62
C GLY A 226 -42.27 12.18 35.17
N SER A 227 -41.09 11.89 34.63
CA SER A 227 -40.24 10.79 35.12
C SER A 227 -39.41 11.20 36.35
N ILE A 228 -39.02 10.21 37.15
CA ILE A 228 -38.05 10.36 38.25
C ILE A 228 -36.63 10.74 37.76
N TYR A 229 -36.34 10.51 36.48
CA TYR A 229 -35.04 10.84 35.87
C TYR A 229 -35.00 12.29 35.32
N GLY A 230 -35.99 13.11 35.67
CA GLY A 230 -36.26 14.38 35.01
C GLY A 230 -36.97 14.20 33.68
N SER A 231 -37.56 15.28 33.17
CA SER A 231 -38.47 15.36 32.02
C SER A 231 -39.96 15.37 32.36
N ILE A 232 -40.71 16.06 31.50
CA ILE A 232 -42.18 16.06 31.48
C ILE A 232 -42.76 14.71 31.03
N LEU A 233 -41.97 13.85 30.38
CA LEU A 233 -42.43 12.56 29.90
C LEU A 233 -42.40 11.51 31.04
N PRO A 234 -43.50 10.78 31.30
CA PRO A 234 -43.53 9.72 32.30
C PRO A 234 -42.83 8.44 31.84
N GLY A 235 -42.57 7.52 32.76
CA GLY A 235 -42.30 6.12 32.42
C GLY A 235 -43.58 5.38 32.01
N ILE A 236 -43.44 4.32 31.21
CA ILE A 236 -44.56 3.60 30.61
C ILE A 236 -44.81 2.26 31.29
N VAL A 237 -46.08 1.85 31.33
CA VAL A 237 -46.53 0.58 31.91
C VAL A 237 -47.17 -0.25 30.81
N PHE A 238 -46.57 -1.40 30.53
CA PHE A 238 -47.03 -2.33 29.49
C PHE A 238 -48.02 -3.35 30.03
N GLN A 239 -47.80 -3.81 31.26
CA GLN A 239 -48.64 -4.81 31.89
C GLN A 239 -48.95 -4.45 33.33
N THR A 240 -50.20 -4.71 33.71
CA THR A 240 -50.71 -4.57 35.07
C THR A 240 -51.35 -5.87 35.53
N ALA A 241 -51.45 -6.04 36.85
CA ALA A 241 -52.17 -7.12 37.49
C ALA A 241 -53.05 -6.54 38.63
N CYS A 242 -53.98 -7.36 39.14
CA CYS A 242 -54.85 -6.98 40.25
C CYS A 242 -54.44 -7.72 41.53
N PHE A 243 -54.50 -7.03 42.68
CA PHE A 243 -54.50 -7.64 44.01
C PHE A 243 -55.93 -7.90 44.50
N GLY A 244 -56.21 -9.11 45.01
CA GLY A 244 -57.42 -9.37 45.82
C GLY A 244 -58.78 -9.43 45.10
N GLY A 245 -58.82 -9.45 43.75
CA GLY A 245 -60.07 -9.57 42.97
C GLY A 245 -60.09 -10.80 42.06
N THR A 246 -61.30 -11.31 41.75
CA THR A 246 -61.53 -12.31 40.68
C THR A 246 -61.96 -11.62 39.39
N GLY A 247 -61.23 -11.85 38.28
CA GLY A 247 -61.57 -11.35 36.94
C GLY A 247 -60.80 -10.12 36.46
N SER A 248 -60.98 -9.76 35.17
CA SER A 248 -60.24 -8.73 34.42
C SER A 248 -60.57 -7.27 34.79
N ASN A 249 -61.50 -7.01 35.71
CA ASN A 249 -61.99 -5.67 36.06
C ASN A 249 -61.51 -5.17 37.43
N CYS A 250 -60.59 -5.88 38.10
CA CYS A 250 -60.08 -5.58 39.45
C CYS A 250 -61.18 -5.11 40.45
N ALA A 251 -62.37 -5.72 40.42
CA ALA A 251 -63.48 -5.31 41.27
C ALA A 251 -63.12 -5.53 42.75
N GLY A 252 -62.95 -4.43 43.50
CA GLY A 252 -62.58 -4.44 44.93
C GLY A 252 -61.08 -4.61 45.23
N GLY A 253 -60.22 -4.59 44.21
CA GLY A 253 -58.78 -4.86 44.34
C GLY A 253 -57.86 -3.69 43.95
N THR A 254 -56.60 -3.71 44.39
CA THR A 254 -55.59 -2.71 43.98
C THR A 254 -54.89 -3.13 42.69
N VAL A 255 -54.85 -2.25 41.69
CA VAL A 255 -54.08 -2.46 40.44
C VAL A 255 -52.61 -2.15 40.69
N TYR A 256 -51.71 -2.95 40.14
CA TYR A 256 -50.27 -2.72 40.21
C TYR A 256 -49.56 -3.05 38.89
N PRO A 257 -48.39 -2.45 38.62
CA PRO A 257 -47.66 -2.69 37.38
C PRO A 257 -46.73 -3.90 37.55
N THR A 258 -46.66 -4.77 36.54
CA THR A 258 -45.77 -5.94 36.51
C THR A 258 -44.65 -5.80 35.48
N VAL A 259 -44.91 -5.08 34.38
CA VAL A 259 -43.94 -4.80 33.31
C VAL A 259 -44.00 -3.32 32.99
N PHE A 260 -42.92 -2.59 33.32
CA PHE A 260 -42.88 -1.14 33.20
C PHE A 260 -41.46 -0.58 33.18
N THR A 261 -41.33 0.67 32.72
CA THR A 261 -40.11 1.47 32.80
C THR A 261 -40.33 2.68 33.70
N ALA A 262 -39.29 3.07 34.45
CA ALA A 262 -39.29 4.35 35.18
C ALA A 262 -38.72 5.49 34.32
N ALA A 263 -37.76 5.18 33.44
CA ALA A 263 -37.31 6.09 32.40
C ALA A 263 -38.38 6.25 31.31
N PRO A 264 -38.51 7.45 30.72
CA PRO A 264 -39.41 7.64 29.59
C PRO A 264 -38.89 6.91 28.35
N SER A 265 -39.81 6.62 27.45
CA SER A 265 -39.59 6.13 26.10
C SER A 265 -40.11 7.14 25.09
N TYR A 266 -39.26 7.60 24.16
CA TYR A 266 -39.61 8.64 23.19
C TYR A 266 -38.78 8.53 21.90
N LEU A 267 -39.29 9.15 20.83
CA LEU A 267 -38.58 9.31 19.55
C LEU A 267 -37.76 10.60 19.57
N PRO A 268 -36.43 10.59 19.41
CA PRO A 268 -35.64 11.83 19.37
C PRO A 268 -36.08 12.81 18.28
N ASP A 269 -36.60 12.30 17.14
CA ASP A 269 -37.10 13.09 16.00
C ASP A 269 -38.49 13.74 16.24
N ALA A 270 -39.24 13.26 17.23
CA ALA A 270 -40.56 13.78 17.61
C ALA A 270 -40.93 13.40 19.07
N PRO A 271 -40.24 13.91 20.11
CA PRO A 271 -40.33 13.35 21.45
C PRO A 271 -41.71 13.47 22.12
N PHE A 272 -42.51 14.45 21.69
CA PHE A 272 -43.80 14.77 22.29
C PHE A 272 -45.00 14.25 21.50
N ILE A 273 -44.79 13.50 20.40
CA ILE A 273 -45.89 12.95 19.59
C ILE A 273 -46.84 12.13 20.47
N ASN A 274 -48.10 12.57 20.57
CA ASN A 274 -49.12 11.91 21.38
C ASN A 274 -50.39 11.55 20.59
N ARG A 275 -50.26 11.52 19.27
CA ARG A 275 -51.30 11.21 18.30
C ARG A 275 -50.84 10.05 17.45
N THR A 276 -51.75 9.13 17.15
CA THR A 276 -51.46 8.01 16.25
C THR A 276 -51.17 8.48 14.82
N TYR A 277 -51.64 9.68 14.46
CA TYR A 277 -51.32 10.35 13.22
C TYR A 277 -51.28 11.87 13.47
N GLY A 278 -50.15 12.49 13.16
CA GLY A 278 -49.93 13.92 13.27
C GLY A 278 -49.42 14.49 11.95
N GLU A 279 -49.85 15.69 11.60
CA GLU A 279 -49.45 16.40 10.39
C GLU A 279 -49.09 17.84 10.73
N SER A 280 -48.10 18.36 10.02
CA SER A 280 -47.62 19.74 10.10
C SER A 280 -46.98 20.17 8.79
N SER A 281 -46.68 21.47 8.71
CA SER A 281 -45.89 22.06 7.64
C SER A 281 -45.10 23.25 8.18
N PHE A 282 -43.94 23.51 7.58
CA PHE A 282 -43.09 24.66 7.88
C PHE A 282 -42.77 24.81 9.37
N SER A 283 -42.36 23.71 9.99
CA SER A 283 -42.07 23.65 11.43
C SER A 283 -40.57 23.65 11.74
N THR A 284 -39.76 23.19 10.79
CA THR A 284 -38.32 23.04 10.91
C THR A 284 -37.64 23.77 9.76
N PHE A 285 -36.66 24.59 10.09
CA PHE A 285 -35.91 25.38 9.13
C PHE A 285 -34.43 25.19 9.36
N THR A 286 -33.67 24.99 8.29
CA THR A 286 -32.22 24.82 8.35
C THR A 286 -31.58 25.76 7.35
N ALA A 287 -30.61 26.56 7.81
CA ALA A 287 -29.79 27.41 6.96
C ALA A 287 -28.31 27.08 7.21
N GLY A 288 -27.52 26.98 6.14
CA GLY A 288 -26.13 26.60 6.27
C GLY A 288 -25.28 26.88 5.05
N GLY A 289 -24.02 26.50 5.16
CA GLY A 289 -23.03 26.57 4.09
C GLY A 289 -22.20 25.30 4.01
N LYS A 290 -21.78 24.97 2.80
CA LYS A 290 -20.78 23.96 2.50
C LYS A 290 -19.56 24.65 1.93
N ILE A 291 -18.41 24.37 2.51
CA ILE A 291 -17.12 24.89 2.07
C ILE A 291 -16.24 23.72 1.66
N ARG A 292 -15.82 23.67 0.40
CA ARG A 292 -14.83 22.73 -0.12
C ARG A 292 -13.43 23.33 0.02
N PHE A 293 -12.51 22.58 0.62
CA PHE A 293 -11.16 23.06 0.93
C PHE A 293 -10.16 22.88 -0.21
N ASN A 294 -10.32 21.86 -1.04
CA ASN A 294 -9.40 21.56 -2.15
C ASN A 294 -9.94 22.05 -3.51
N ASN A 295 -9.15 21.87 -4.58
CA ASN A 295 -9.53 22.37 -5.90
C ASN A 295 -10.80 21.64 -6.38
N VAL A 296 -11.71 22.39 -7.00
CA VAL A 296 -13.00 21.89 -7.51
C VAL A 296 -12.86 20.89 -8.65
N ASN A 297 -11.68 20.82 -9.27
CA ASN A 297 -11.37 19.90 -10.36
C ASN A 297 -10.52 18.70 -9.91
N ASP A 298 -10.13 18.62 -8.63
CA ASP A 298 -9.43 17.44 -8.10
C ASP A 298 -10.33 16.20 -8.18
N TRP A 299 -9.72 15.03 -8.37
CA TRP A 299 -10.42 13.75 -8.41
C TRP A 299 -11.05 13.33 -7.07
N TRP A 300 -10.66 13.98 -5.98
CA TRP A 300 -11.19 13.78 -4.63
C TRP A 300 -11.66 15.12 -4.07
N GLY A 301 -12.45 15.11 -3.01
CA GLY A 301 -12.98 16.31 -2.38
C GLY A 301 -13.08 16.21 -0.88
N VAL A 302 -12.83 17.34 -0.22
CA VAL A 302 -13.06 17.50 1.22
C VAL A 302 -13.80 18.78 1.47
N ALA A 303 -14.92 18.67 2.16
CA ALA A 303 -15.77 19.78 2.51
C ALA A 303 -16.21 19.73 3.97
N LEU A 304 -16.48 20.91 4.51
CA LEU A 304 -17.20 21.09 5.77
C LEU A 304 -18.59 21.63 5.47
N VAL A 305 -19.61 20.97 6.00
CA VAL A 305 -20.99 21.45 6.01
C VAL A 305 -21.28 21.94 7.42
N ALA A 306 -21.66 23.21 7.55
CA ALA A 306 -22.07 23.80 8.81
C ALA A 306 -23.45 24.43 8.64
N ALA A 307 -24.35 24.17 9.57
CA ALA A 307 -25.70 24.69 9.53
C ALA A 307 -26.25 24.98 10.92
N TYR A 308 -27.34 25.75 10.92
CA TYR A 308 -28.14 26.04 12.08
C TYR A 308 -29.60 25.68 11.78
N ARG A 309 -30.19 24.84 12.64
CA ARG A 309 -31.59 24.42 12.54
C ARG A 309 -32.41 25.09 13.63
N PHE A 310 -33.55 25.65 13.26
CA PHE A 310 -34.47 26.29 14.18
C PHE A 310 -35.91 25.87 13.90
N TYR A 311 -36.75 26.04 14.91
CA TYR A 311 -38.10 25.51 14.94
C TYR A 311 -39.13 26.63 14.98
N GLY A 312 -40.20 26.46 14.21
CA GLY A 312 -41.37 27.35 14.20
C GLY A 312 -42.34 27.06 15.34
N ASP A 313 -42.23 25.88 15.96
CA ASP A 313 -42.98 25.44 17.12
C ASP A 313 -42.12 25.40 18.39
N SER A 314 -42.76 25.62 19.54
CA SER A 314 -42.09 25.58 20.85
C SER A 314 -43.09 25.31 21.97
N ALA A 315 -42.60 24.89 23.14
CA ALA A 315 -43.44 24.61 24.30
C ALA A 315 -43.74 25.86 25.17
N SER A 316 -43.62 27.08 24.62
CA SER A 316 -43.88 28.32 25.37
C SER A 316 -45.37 28.57 25.63
N ASP A 317 -46.25 27.96 24.84
CA ASP A 317 -47.69 28.06 25.00
C ASP A 317 -48.39 26.74 24.59
N PHE A 318 -49.71 26.71 24.78
CA PHE A 318 -50.54 25.57 24.39
C PHE A 318 -50.51 25.30 22.89
N GLY A 319 -50.52 26.34 22.06
CA GLY A 319 -50.59 26.20 20.59
C GLY A 319 -49.33 25.54 20.03
N GLY A 320 -48.16 26.02 20.44
CA GLY A 320 -46.87 25.47 20.05
C GLY A 320 -46.62 24.08 20.64
N PHE A 321 -46.96 23.84 21.91
CA PHE A 321 -46.85 22.48 22.47
C PHE A 321 -47.78 21.49 21.77
N ASN A 322 -48.96 21.94 21.32
CA ASN A 322 -49.86 21.12 20.51
C ASN A 322 -49.29 20.80 19.12
N GLN A 323 -48.40 21.63 18.55
CA GLN A 323 -47.65 21.29 17.34
C GLN A 323 -46.58 20.23 17.60
N LEU A 324 -45.82 20.37 18.71
CA LEU A 324 -44.88 19.32 19.15
C LEU A 324 -45.61 17.99 19.39
N GLN A 325 -46.83 18.04 19.92
CA GLN A 325 -47.69 16.87 20.12
C GLN A 325 -48.28 16.27 18.83
N ARG A 326 -48.21 16.99 17.70
CA ARG A 326 -48.46 16.45 16.35
C ARG A 326 -47.19 15.87 15.71
N GLY A 327 -46.04 15.92 16.40
CA GLY A 327 -44.76 15.53 15.84
C GLY A 327 -44.23 16.52 14.81
N ALA A 328 -44.63 17.80 14.90
CA ALA A 328 -44.25 18.80 13.92
C ALA A 328 -42.73 18.97 13.84
N SER A 329 -42.09 19.19 14.98
CA SER A 329 -40.64 19.11 15.10
C SER A 329 -40.24 18.33 16.35
N PRO A 330 -38.96 17.97 16.51
CA PRO A 330 -38.46 17.50 17.80
C PRO A 330 -38.45 18.60 18.88
N GLY A 331 -38.62 19.86 18.49
CA GLY A 331 -38.58 21.03 19.35
C GLY A 331 -37.17 21.49 19.73
N GLY A 332 -37.05 22.72 20.21
CA GLY A 332 -35.78 23.24 20.73
C GLY A 332 -35.82 24.76 20.88
N ASN A 333 -35.23 25.29 21.95
CA ASN A 333 -35.31 26.74 22.23
C ASN A 333 -34.12 27.52 21.69
N ARG A 334 -32.92 26.94 21.77
CA ARG A 334 -31.71 27.58 21.25
C ARG A 334 -31.56 27.38 19.74
N GLY A 335 -32.20 26.35 19.18
CA GLY A 335 -31.86 25.80 17.87
C GLY A 335 -30.64 24.89 17.94
N ASP A 336 -30.45 24.11 16.88
CA ASP A 336 -29.43 23.07 16.78
C ASP A 336 -28.27 23.56 15.91
N ILE A 337 -27.07 23.12 16.27
CA ILE A 337 -25.84 23.41 15.52
C ILE A 337 -25.39 22.11 14.89
N LEU A 338 -25.27 22.10 13.56
CA LEU A 338 -25.00 20.89 12.79
C LEU A 338 -23.68 21.07 12.05
N ILE A 339 -22.74 20.16 12.25
CA ILE A 339 -21.43 20.19 11.61
C ILE A 339 -21.13 18.81 11.04
N THR A 340 -20.87 18.73 9.74
CA THR A 340 -20.56 17.48 9.04
C THR A 340 -19.35 17.64 8.14
N GLY A 341 -18.33 16.83 8.37
CA GLY A 341 -17.24 16.64 7.41
C GLY A 341 -17.70 15.71 6.29
N ALA A 342 -17.45 16.12 5.05
CA ALA A 342 -17.79 15.36 3.85
C ALA A 342 -16.53 15.11 3.02
N PHE A 343 -16.33 13.87 2.61
CA PHE A 343 -15.22 13.40 1.80
C PHE A 343 -15.79 12.69 0.58
N ASP A 344 -15.25 12.95 -0.61
CA ASP A 344 -15.60 12.22 -1.82
C ASP A 344 -14.35 11.87 -2.64
N GLY A 345 -14.45 10.82 -3.44
CA GLY A 345 -13.38 10.36 -4.30
C GLY A 345 -13.94 9.71 -5.56
N ARG A 346 -13.46 10.16 -6.72
CA ARG A 346 -13.67 9.50 -8.00
C ARG A 346 -12.68 8.35 -8.14
N VAL A 347 -13.16 7.13 -7.96
CA VAL A 347 -12.35 5.93 -8.08
C VAL A 347 -12.13 5.57 -9.55
N ARG A 348 -13.18 5.72 -10.38
CA ARG A 348 -13.15 5.57 -11.84
C ARG A 348 -14.11 6.57 -12.47
N LYS A 349 -14.03 6.77 -13.80
CA LYS A 349 -14.98 7.65 -14.52
C LYS A 349 -16.45 7.33 -14.21
N TRP A 350 -16.76 6.04 -14.05
CA TRP A 350 -18.09 5.51 -13.79
C TRP A 350 -18.36 5.17 -12.32
N TRP A 351 -17.47 5.50 -11.38
CA TRP A 351 -17.64 5.15 -9.96
C TRP A 351 -17.07 6.22 -9.01
N ASN A 352 -17.92 6.72 -8.12
CA ASN A 352 -17.55 7.67 -7.07
C ASN A 352 -18.03 7.15 -5.71
N ILE A 353 -17.27 7.46 -4.67
CA ILE A 353 -17.58 7.14 -3.27
C ILE A 353 -17.58 8.43 -2.47
N ALA A 354 -18.52 8.57 -1.54
CA ALA A 354 -18.58 9.65 -0.57
C ALA A 354 -18.71 9.08 0.85
N ALA A 355 -18.15 9.76 1.83
CA ALA A 355 -18.25 9.41 3.24
C ALA A 355 -18.44 10.67 4.09
N ASN A 356 -19.26 10.58 5.13
CA ASN A 356 -19.50 11.69 6.05
C ASN A 356 -19.33 11.29 7.52
N VAL A 357 -18.85 12.24 8.30
CA VAL A 357 -18.85 12.20 9.77
C VAL A 357 -19.45 13.50 10.27
N GLY A 358 -20.59 13.42 10.95
CA GLY A 358 -21.34 14.57 11.42
C GLY A 358 -21.60 14.53 12.91
N TYR A 359 -21.67 15.72 13.52
CA TYR A 359 -22.12 15.92 14.89
C TYR A 359 -23.22 16.99 14.91
N HIS A 360 -24.39 16.61 15.41
CA HIS A 360 -25.49 17.55 15.66
C HIS A 360 -25.60 17.82 17.15
N TRP A 361 -25.37 19.07 17.53
CA TRP A 361 -25.57 19.54 18.89
C TRP A 361 -26.99 20.06 19.05
N ASN A 362 -27.84 19.22 19.62
CA ASN A 362 -29.28 19.43 19.69
C ASN A 362 -29.65 20.28 20.90
N SER A 363 -30.58 21.22 20.71
CA SER A 363 -31.12 22.02 21.81
C SER A 363 -32.11 21.20 22.64
N SER A 364 -32.00 21.32 23.97
CA SER A 364 -33.07 20.93 24.88
C SER A 364 -34.37 21.70 24.57
N VAL A 365 -35.49 21.08 24.91
CA VAL A 365 -36.82 21.66 24.76
C VAL A 365 -37.23 22.27 26.09
N LYS A 366 -37.59 23.56 26.06
CA LYS A 366 -38.02 24.34 27.23
C LYS A 366 -39.39 24.94 26.98
N GLY A 367 -40.14 25.10 28.06
CA GLY A 367 -41.47 25.66 28.06
C GLY A 367 -41.68 26.58 29.25
N ASP A 368 -42.67 27.44 29.11
CA ASP A 368 -42.96 28.48 30.09
C ASP A 368 -44.08 28.00 31.03
N PHE A 369 -43.78 28.03 32.33
CA PHE A 369 -44.68 27.63 33.39
C PHE A 369 -44.81 28.79 34.40
N PRO A 370 -45.84 28.78 35.25
CA PRO A 370 -45.84 29.62 36.45
C PRO A 370 -44.53 29.42 37.24
N GLY A 371 -43.79 30.50 37.45
CA GLY A 371 -42.49 30.47 38.14
C GLY A 371 -41.26 30.47 37.22
N GLY A 372 -41.41 30.35 35.90
CA GLY A 372 -40.31 30.55 34.94
C GLY A 372 -40.28 29.58 33.76
N THR A 373 -39.18 29.60 33.02
CA THR A 373 -38.92 28.70 31.90
C THR A 373 -38.18 27.46 32.38
N PHE A 374 -38.72 26.28 32.11
CA PHE A 374 -38.14 24.99 32.55
C PHE A 374 -37.84 24.10 31.35
N THR A 375 -36.79 23.27 31.48
CA THR A 375 -36.45 22.26 30.47
C THR A 375 -37.39 21.05 30.59
N LEU A 376 -38.20 20.80 29.56
CA LEU A 376 -39.13 19.68 29.49
C LEU A 376 -38.45 18.36 29.14
N LEU A 377 -37.42 18.41 28.30
CA LEU A 377 -36.69 17.24 27.81
C LEU A 377 -35.33 17.69 27.29
N ASP A 378 -34.28 16.99 27.71
CA ASP A 378 -32.97 17.10 27.07
C ASP A 378 -32.90 16.09 25.93
N ARG A 379 -32.78 16.58 24.71
CA ARG A 379 -32.63 15.72 23.53
C ARG A 379 -31.20 15.19 23.45
N PRO A 380 -31.00 13.96 22.94
CA PRO A 380 -29.67 13.48 22.59
C PRO A 380 -29.01 14.38 21.55
N ASP A 381 -27.69 14.50 21.62
CA ASP A 381 -26.88 14.89 20.46
C ASP A 381 -26.77 13.71 19.50
N GLU A 382 -26.43 13.97 18.23
CA GLU A 382 -26.33 12.93 17.20
C GLU A 382 -24.93 12.87 16.63
N LEU A 383 -24.35 11.68 16.59
CA LEU A 383 -23.19 11.36 15.77
C LEU A 383 -23.68 10.63 14.51
N LEU A 384 -23.43 11.21 13.35
CA LEU A 384 -23.86 10.69 12.06
C LEU A 384 -22.66 10.12 11.32
N LEU A 385 -22.78 8.88 10.90
CA LEU A 385 -21.80 8.21 10.04
C LEU A 385 -22.51 7.74 8.79
N SER A 386 -21.96 8.06 7.63
CA SER A 386 -22.55 7.60 6.38
C SER A 386 -21.52 7.38 5.29
N VAL A 387 -21.83 6.45 4.39
CA VAL A 387 -21.07 6.16 3.18
C VAL A 387 -22.05 6.04 2.03
N GLY A 388 -21.71 6.62 0.90
CA GLY A 388 -22.49 6.59 -0.33
C GLY A 388 -21.61 6.23 -1.51
N THR A 389 -22.18 5.58 -2.50
CA THR A 389 -21.54 5.28 -3.77
C THR A 389 -22.49 5.62 -4.90
N ASP A 390 -21.96 6.19 -5.97
CA ASP A 390 -22.72 6.46 -7.17
C ASP A 390 -21.98 6.00 -8.43
N PHE A 391 -22.77 5.58 -9.42
CA PHE A 391 -22.27 5.04 -10.67
C PHE A 391 -22.79 5.88 -11.85
N PRO A 392 -22.09 6.95 -12.28
CA PRO A 392 -22.50 7.72 -13.44
C PRO A 392 -22.34 6.88 -14.72
N VAL A 393 -23.37 6.12 -15.10
CA VAL A 393 -23.37 5.25 -16.29
C VAL A 393 -23.27 6.10 -17.55
N ASN A 394 -23.99 7.22 -17.57
CA ASN A 394 -23.91 8.27 -18.56
C ASN A 394 -24.44 9.59 -17.97
N LYS A 395 -24.42 10.66 -18.76
CA LYS A 395 -24.91 11.99 -18.32
C LYS A 395 -26.41 12.06 -17.95
N TYR A 396 -27.18 11.01 -18.19
CA TYR A 396 -28.62 10.92 -17.95
C TYR A 396 -28.99 9.98 -16.80
N PHE A 397 -28.14 9.02 -16.42
CA PHE A 397 -28.51 7.95 -15.48
C PHE A 397 -27.39 7.62 -14.49
N GLN A 398 -27.74 7.60 -13.21
CA GLN A 398 -26.80 7.41 -12.10
C GLN A 398 -27.44 6.56 -10.99
N PRO A 399 -27.16 5.24 -10.93
CA PRO A 399 -27.45 4.42 -9.75
C PRO A 399 -26.70 4.89 -8.51
N ILE A 400 -27.33 4.74 -7.36
CA ILE A 400 -26.85 5.21 -6.06
C ILE A 400 -27.10 4.12 -5.01
N GLY A 401 -26.11 3.88 -4.15
CA GLY A 401 -26.27 3.12 -2.91
C GLY A 401 -25.72 3.91 -1.73
N GLU A 402 -26.41 3.89 -0.59
CA GLU A 402 -25.96 4.52 0.65
C GLU A 402 -26.14 3.59 1.84
N PHE A 403 -25.27 3.73 2.83
CA PHE A 403 -25.44 3.17 4.15
C PHE A 403 -25.17 4.26 5.18
N ARG A 404 -25.98 4.31 6.23
CA ARG A 404 -25.85 5.31 7.27
C ARG A 404 -26.21 4.77 8.65
N HIS A 405 -25.65 5.42 9.65
CA HIS A 405 -25.88 5.17 11.05
C HIS A 405 -26.00 6.48 11.82
N ILE A 406 -26.99 6.56 12.71
CA ILE A 406 -27.09 7.64 13.68
C ILE A 406 -26.90 7.02 15.06
N ARG A 407 -25.95 7.57 15.80
CA ARG A 407 -25.76 7.23 17.20
C ARG A 407 -26.14 8.41 18.07
N TYR A 408 -27.08 8.21 18.97
CA TYR A 408 -27.44 9.21 19.95
C TYR A 408 -26.36 9.29 21.04
N VAL A 409 -25.77 10.47 21.23
CA VAL A 409 -24.62 10.76 22.11
C VAL A 409 -24.90 11.97 23.03
N GLY A 410 -23.97 12.28 23.93
CA GLY A 410 -24.12 13.39 24.89
C GLY A 410 -25.07 13.10 26.07
N GLY A 411 -25.09 14.04 27.03
CA GLY A 411 -25.99 14.00 28.18
C GLY A 411 -27.41 14.38 27.78
N ARG A 412 -28.39 13.59 28.23
CA ARG A 412 -29.80 13.68 27.80
C ARG A 412 -30.75 13.09 28.84
N THR A 413 -32.05 13.30 28.68
CA THR A 413 -33.05 12.52 29.41
C THR A 413 -32.92 11.04 29.02
N PRO A 414 -32.82 10.10 29.98
CA PRO A 414 -32.74 8.68 29.64
C PRO A 414 -33.92 8.22 28.76
N ASN A 415 -33.64 7.40 27.75
CA ASN A 415 -34.65 6.81 26.88
C ASN A 415 -34.64 5.28 27.06
N ALA A 416 -35.74 4.73 27.57
CA ALA A 416 -35.83 3.33 27.99
C ALA A 416 -35.71 2.34 26.82
N PHE A 417 -36.07 2.76 25.61
CA PHE A 417 -36.03 1.94 24.40
C PHE A 417 -35.28 2.68 23.28
N GLU A 418 -34.13 3.30 23.61
CA GLU A 418 -33.32 4.01 22.62
C GLU A 418 -32.88 3.09 21.48
N ASN A 419 -33.27 3.41 20.26
CA ASN A 419 -32.81 2.73 19.05
C ASN A 419 -31.86 3.66 18.29
N ASN A 420 -30.67 3.17 17.93
CA ASN A 420 -29.70 3.92 17.11
C ASN A 420 -29.82 3.44 15.66
N PRO A 421 -30.48 4.19 14.75
CA PRO A 421 -30.88 3.66 13.45
C PRO A 421 -29.69 3.30 12.55
N TYR A 422 -29.78 2.14 11.89
CA TYR A 422 -28.95 1.72 10.77
C TYR A 422 -29.81 1.63 9.52
N GLU A 423 -29.41 2.33 8.46
CA GLU A 423 -30.26 2.47 7.28
C GLU A 423 -29.47 2.25 5.99
N GLY A 424 -30.08 1.51 5.07
CA GLY A 424 -29.57 1.29 3.72
C GLY A 424 -30.48 1.95 2.71
N LEU A 425 -29.90 2.61 1.70
CA LEU A 425 -30.65 3.21 0.61
C LEU A 425 -30.10 2.71 -0.72
N ILE A 426 -30.98 2.33 -1.63
CA ILE A 426 -30.60 1.97 -3.00
C ILE A 426 -31.59 2.61 -3.98
N GLY A 427 -31.07 3.18 -5.06
CA GLY A 427 -31.93 3.88 -6.01
C GLY A 427 -31.16 4.37 -7.22
N ALA A 428 -31.78 5.27 -7.95
CA ALA A 428 -31.15 5.92 -9.09
C ALA A 428 -31.62 7.36 -9.24
N ARG A 429 -30.79 8.11 -9.98
CA ARG A 429 -31.06 9.47 -10.40
C ARG A 429 -31.06 9.54 -11.93
N ILE A 430 -32.09 10.19 -12.47
CA ILE A 430 -32.28 10.42 -13.90
C ILE A 430 -32.17 11.93 -14.16
N PHE A 431 -31.40 12.32 -15.17
CA PHE A 431 -31.17 13.72 -15.55
C PHE A 431 -31.62 13.98 -16.98
N PRO A 432 -32.91 14.31 -17.24
CA PRO A 432 -33.31 14.72 -18.60
C PRO A 432 -32.52 15.92 -19.12
N ALA A 433 -32.06 16.81 -18.22
CA ALA A 433 -31.10 17.85 -18.49
C ALA A 433 -30.11 18.00 -17.33
N ARG A 434 -28.95 18.63 -17.56
CA ARG A 434 -27.94 18.83 -16.49
C ARG A 434 -28.45 19.65 -15.30
N TRP A 435 -29.44 20.49 -15.54
CA TRP A 435 -30.03 21.39 -14.55
C TRP A 435 -31.36 20.85 -13.98
N PHE A 436 -31.79 19.65 -14.38
CA PHE A 436 -33.07 19.08 -13.99
C PHE A 436 -33.01 17.56 -13.89
N GLY A 437 -33.51 17.00 -12.80
CA GLY A 437 -33.55 15.56 -12.65
C GLY A 437 -34.53 15.08 -11.59
N PHE A 438 -34.66 13.76 -11.58
CA PHE A 438 -35.48 13.01 -10.65
C PHE A 438 -34.64 11.95 -9.96
N SER A 439 -34.92 11.72 -8.68
CA SER A 439 -34.36 10.61 -7.93
C SER A 439 -35.49 9.73 -7.45
N PHE A 440 -35.26 8.42 -7.43
CA PHE A 440 -36.12 7.48 -6.73
C PHE A 440 -35.24 6.47 -6.00
N GLY A 441 -35.70 6.02 -4.84
CA GLY A 441 -34.94 5.09 -4.04
C GLY A 441 -35.80 4.36 -3.03
N TYR A 442 -35.31 3.21 -2.63
CA TYR A 442 -35.83 2.40 -1.56
C TYR A 442 -34.90 2.52 -0.35
N ARG A 443 -35.48 2.60 0.84
CA ARG A 443 -34.81 2.74 2.12
C ARG A 443 -35.19 1.56 3.00
N TYR A 444 -34.24 1.05 3.77
CA TYR A 444 -34.45 -0.08 4.67
C TYR A 444 -33.83 0.20 6.03
N HIS A 445 -34.60 -0.03 7.10
CA HIS A 445 -34.16 0.10 8.49
C HIS A 445 -33.69 -1.26 9.03
N PHE A 446 -32.37 -1.43 9.21
CA PHE A 446 -31.76 -2.74 9.48
C PHE A 446 -31.90 -3.24 10.91
N ASN A 447 -32.09 -2.36 11.88
CA ASN A 447 -32.14 -2.69 13.30
C ASN A 447 -33.42 -2.20 13.97
N GLN A 448 -34.53 -2.41 13.27
CA GLN A 448 -35.86 -2.22 13.83
C GLN A 448 -36.00 -2.93 15.18
N GLN A 449 -36.79 -2.37 16.10
CA GLN A 449 -37.14 -3.02 17.37
C GLN A 449 -38.16 -4.14 17.17
N ASP A 450 -37.72 -5.20 16.49
CA ASP A 450 -38.47 -6.42 16.22
C ASP A 450 -38.32 -7.42 17.38
N ARG A 451 -38.75 -8.68 17.18
CA ARG A 451 -38.72 -9.68 18.26
C ARG A 451 -37.31 -10.03 18.69
N ASP A 452 -36.41 -10.19 17.73
CA ASP A 452 -35.05 -10.68 17.97
C ASP A 452 -34.16 -9.56 18.54
N SER A 453 -34.55 -8.29 18.34
CA SER A 453 -33.82 -7.12 18.88
C SER A 453 -33.69 -7.06 20.40
N PHE A 454 -34.51 -7.81 21.15
CA PHE A 454 -34.56 -7.79 22.61
C PHE A 454 -33.95 -9.04 23.26
N ASP A 455 -33.44 -10.01 22.48
CA ASP A 455 -33.05 -11.33 23.01
C ASP A 455 -32.02 -11.27 24.16
N ASP A 456 -31.17 -10.24 24.20
CA ASP A 456 -30.15 -10.01 25.23
C ASP A 456 -30.48 -8.84 26.20
N ASP A 457 -31.64 -8.20 26.04
CA ASP A 457 -32.01 -7.02 26.81
C ASP A 457 -32.59 -7.37 28.19
N LYS A 458 -32.03 -6.73 29.22
CA LYS A 458 -32.49 -6.84 30.62
C LYS A 458 -32.63 -5.47 31.24
N PHE A 459 -33.84 -5.13 31.66
CA PHE A 459 -34.07 -3.92 32.43
C PHE A 459 -34.86 -4.22 33.71
N THR A 460 -34.49 -3.50 34.77
CA THR A 460 -35.16 -3.56 36.07
C THR A 460 -35.63 -2.18 36.48
N ALA A 461 -36.86 -2.09 36.95
CA ALA A 461 -37.44 -0.85 37.47
C ALA A 461 -38.24 -1.13 38.75
N SER A 462 -38.34 -0.12 39.62
CA SER A 462 -39.17 -0.18 40.82
C SER A 462 -40.07 1.05 40.92
N ALA A 463 -41.30 0.83 41.38
CA ALA A 463 -42.28 1.87 41.62
C ALA A 463 -43.08 1.58 42.89
N LEU A 464 -43.44 2.63 43.60
CA LEU A 464 -44.35 2.58 44.74
C LEU A 464 -45.78 2.57 44.23
N VAL A 465 -46.58 1.64 44.76
CA VAL A 465 -47.99 1.49 44.40
C VAL A 465 -48.83 1.96 45.57
N PRO A 466 -49.55 3.10 45.44
CA PRO A 466 -50.48 3.56 46.46
C PRO A 466 -51.61 2.54 46.66
N CYS A 467 -51.97 2.28 47.92
CA CYS A 467 -53.07 1.39 48.28
C CYS A 467 -53.79 1.84 49.54
N THR A 468 -55.01 1.36 49.76
CA THR A 468 -55.76 1.64 50.98
C THR A 468 -55.15 0.89 52.16
N PRO A 469 -54.68 1.58 53.24
CA PRO A 469 -54.09 0.91 54.40
C PRO A 469 -55.00 -0.19 54.95
N GLY A 470 -54.47 -1.40 55.13
CA GLY A 470 -55.26 -2.55 55.61
C GLY A 470 -56.16 -3.23 54.56
N GLY A 471 -56.17 -2.78 53.31
CA GLY A 471 -56.87 -3.44 52.20
C GLY A 471 -56.25 -4.79 51.78
N PRO A 472 -56.97 -5.67 51.07
CA PRO A 472 -56.51 -7.04 50.74
C PRO A 472 -55.35 -7.10 49.71
N THR A 473 -54.35 -7.97 49.91
CA THR A 473 -53.28 -8.32 48.94
C THR A 473 -53.11 -9.84 48.76
N GLN A 474 -52.40 -10.31 47.72
CA GLN A 474 -52.22 -11.76 47.46
C GLN A 474 -51.20 -12.40 48.41
N GLY A 475 -51.46 -13.65 48.83
CA GLY A 475 -50.63 -14.41 49.77
C GLY A 475 -51.08 -14.34 51.25
N GLY A 476 -52.21 -13.68 51.54
CA GLY A 476 -52.69 -13.45 52.91
C GLY A 476 -52.17 -12.15 53.56
N GLY A 477 -51.56 -11.26 52.77
CA GLY A 477 -51.12 -9.94 53.23
C GLY A 477 -52.21 -8.88 53.15
N SER A 478 -51.99 -7.76 53.84
CA SER A 478 -52.73 -6.51 53.69
C SER A 478 -51.82 -5.40 53.16
N CYS A 479 -52.38 -4.39 52.49
CA CYS A 479 -51.67 -3.16 52.19
C CYS A 479 -51.05 -2.65 53.50
N PRO A 480 -49.73 -2.41 53.55
CA PRO A 480 -49.07 -1.97 54.77
C PRO A 480 -49.76 -0.73 55.34
N GLN A 481 -49.67 -0.53 56.66
CA GLN A 481 -50.21 0.67 57.30
C GLN A 481 -49.58 1.97 56.75
N SER A 482 -48.44 1.88 56.05
CA SER A 482 -47.82 2.99 55.31
C SER A 482 -48.62 3.45 54.08
N GLY A 483 -49.62 2.68 53.62
CA GLY A 483 -50.50 3.07 52.50
C GLY A 483 -49.90 2.87 51.10
N PHE A 484 -48.84 2.08 50.98
CA PHE A 484 -48.22 1.71 49.71
C PHE A 484 -47.37 0.44 49.85
N PHE A 485 -47.04 -0.18 48.71
CA PHE A 485 -46.02 -1.24 48.62
C PHE A 485 -45.13 -1.03 47.39
N VAL A 486 -44.03 -1.78 47.31
CA VAL A 486 -43.07 -1.69 46.20
C VAL A 486 -43.42 -2.74 45.15
N SER A 487 -43.60 -2.32 43.89
CA SER A 487 -43.58 -3.23 42.75
C SER A 487 -42.23 -3.18 42.06
N ARG A 488 -41.73 -4.33 41.61
CA ARG A 488 -40.50 -4.49 40.85
C ARG A 488 -40.84 -5.14 39.51
N SER A 489 -40.37 -4.54 38.43
CA SER A 489 -40.40 -5.09 37.09
C SER A 489 -38.99 -5.56 36.75
N THR A 490 -38.86 -6.83 36.37
CA THR A 490 -37.64 -7.39 35.78
C THR A 490 -38.06 -8.07 34.50
N VAL A 491 -37.55 -7.57 33.38
CA VAL A 491 -37.86 -8.09 32.05
C VAL A 491 -36.59 -8.70 31.48
N ASP A 492 -36.75 -9.88 30.86
CA ASP A 492 -35.74 -10.61 30.11
C ASP A 492 -36.35 -10.87 28.73
N GLY A 493 -35.73 -10.37 27.66
CA GLY A 493 -36.33 -10.39 26.33
C GLY A 493 -37.33 -9.25 26.08
N ILE A 494 -38.27 -9.49 25.17
CA ILE A 494 -39.31 -8.51 24.81
C ILE A 494 -40.23 -8.27 26.03
N PRO A 495 -40.43 -7.01 26.46
CA PRO A 495 -41.40 -6.72 27.50
C PRO A 495 -42.81 -7.20 27.10
N ASN A 496 -43.47 -7.97 27.97
CA ASN A 496 -44.87 -8.33 27.74
C ASN A 496 -45.72 -7.07 27.63
N GLY A 497 -46.43 -6.92 26.51
CA GLY A 497 -47.23 -5.74 26.19
C GLY A 497 -46.48 -4.66 25.39
N PHE A 498 -45.16 -4.80 25.18
CA PHE A 498 -44.44 -4.07 24.15
C PHE A 498 -44.89 -4.60 22.78
N ALA A 499 -45.20 -3.71 21.85
CA ALA A 499 -45.55 -4.06 20.49
C ALA A 499 -44.32 -3.89 19.59
N PRO A 500 -43.67 -5.00 19.14
CA PRO A 500 -42.52 -4.92 18.25
C PRO A 500 -42.89 -4.29 16.92
N SER A 501 -41.90 -3.72 16.27
CA SER A 501 -42.05 -3.07 14.99
C SER A 501 -41.96 -4.11 13.86
N SER A 502 -42.68 -3.88 12.77
CA SER A 502 -42.96 -4.91 11.76
C SER A 502 -42.80 -4.44 10.31
N ASP A 503 -42.45 -3.18 10.11
CA ASP A 503 -42.26 -2.57 8.79
C ASP A 503 -40.94 -1.80 8.77
N PRO A 504 -39.88 -2.34 8.15
CA PRO A 504 -38.60 -1.66 8.01
C PRO A 504 -38.46 -0.88 6.68
N HIS A 505 -39.54 -0.77 5.90
CA HIS A 505 -39.49 -0.35 4.49
C HIS A 505 -39.85 1.12 4.31
N GLY A 506 -38.93 1.89 3.71
CA GLY A 506 -39.16 3.27 3.30
C GLY A 506 -38.88 3.49 1.82
N PHE A 507 -39.27 4.66 1.32
CA PHE A 507 -39.03 5.05 -0.07
C PHE A 507 -38.82 6.56 -0.20
N LEU A 508 -38.13 6.95 -1.26
CA LEU A 508 -37.90 8.36 -1.58
C LEU A 508 -38.14 8.63 -3.06
N PHE A 509 -38.63 9.84 -3.31
CA PHE A 509 -38.72 10.44 -4.62
C PHE A 509 -38.23 11.89 -4.52
N GLN A 510 -37.43 12.36 -5.45
CA GLN A 510 -36.96 13.74 -5.50
C GLN A 510 -37.14 14.28 -6.89
N ALA A 511 -37.52 15.55 -6.99
CA ALA A 511 -37.38 16.34 -8.20
C ALA A 511 -36.56 17.58 -7.89
N PHE A 512 -35.68 17.96 -8.80
CA PHE A 512 -34.90 19.17 -8.66
C PHE A 512 -34.73 19.88 -9.99
N ILE A 513 -34.73 21.20 -9.92
CA ILE A 513 -34.53 22.10 -11.06
C ILE A 513 -33.56 23.20 -10.65
N GLY A 514 -32.74 23.66 -11.56
CA GLY A 514 -31.77 24.69 -11.25
C GLY A 514 -31.18 25.35 -12.46
N ARG A 515 -30.02 25.94 -12.25
CA ARG A 515 -29.15 26.47 -13.28
C ARG A 515 -27.78 25.84 -13.14
N ARG A 516 -27.18 25.48 -14.26
CA ARG A 516 -25.80 25.00 -14.35
C ARG A 516 -25.03 25.85 -15.34
N ASN A 517 -23.75 26.05 -15.06
CA ASN A 517 -22.87 26.71 -16.01
C ASN A 517 -22.68 25.81 -17.24
N LYS A 518 -22.47 26.44 -18.41
CA LYS A 518 -22.04 25.71 -19.60
C LYS A 518 -20.77 24.92 -19.25
N ARG A 519 -20.70 23.66 -19.69
CA ARG A 519 -19.45 22.91 -19.59
C ARG A 519 -18.39 23.60 -20.43
N GLN A 520 -17.13 23.36 -20.09
CA GLN A 520 -16.04 23.65 -21.00
C GLN A 520 -16.35 22.94 -22.33
N ASN A 521 -16.09 23.62 -23.45
CA ASN A 521 -16.24 23.00 -24.75
C ASN A 521 -15.45 21.68 -24.73
N GLU A 522 -16.02 20.62 -25.28
CA GLU A 522 -15.22 19.44 -25.60
C GLU A 522 -14.11 19.94 -26.52
N ILE A 523 -12.89 19.97 -26.00
CA ILE A 523 -11.75 19.93 -26.88
C ILE A 523 -11.87 18.55 -27.49
N GLU A 524 -12.24 18.50 -28.77
CA GLU A 524 -12.30 17.27 -29.55
C GLU A 524 -11.00 16.53 -29.31
N ASN A 525 -11.04 15.32 -28.75
CA ASN A 525 -9.85 14.57 -28.37
C ASN A 525 -9.02 14.31 -29.62
N LYS A 526 -8.00 15.12 -29.86
CA LYS A 526 -7.06 14.90 -30.94
C LYS A 526 -6.08 13.83 -30.46
N PRO A 527 -5.79 12.82 -31.28
CA PRO A 527 -4.88 11.77 -30.85
C PRO A 527 -3.49 12.35 -30.55
N ALA A 528 -2.90 11.91 -29.45
CA ALA A 528 -1.54 12.29 -29.08
C ALA A 528 -0.52 11.75 -30.09
N ASP A 529 0.34 12.65 -30.61
CA ASP A 529 1.35 12.30 -31.60
C ASP A 529 2.73 12.15 -30.95
N VAL A 530 3.45 11.07 -31.28
CA VAL A 530 4.88 10.97 -30.98
C VAL A 530 5.64 11.93 -31.89
N THR A 531 6.18 13.00 -31.30
CA THR A 531 6.89 14.06 -32.04
C THR A 531 8.35 13.71 -32.32
N ALA A 532 9.00 12.98 -31.41
CA ALA A 532 10.33 12.44 -31.64
C ALA A 532 10.54 11.13 -30.87
N LEU A 533 11.20 10.19 -31.54
CA LEU A 533 11.78 9.01 -30.95
C LEU A 533 13.29 9.03 -31.19
N THR A 534 14.07 9.24 -30.13
CA THR A 534 15.53 9.26 -30.20
C THR A 534 16.12 8.04 -29.50
N LEU A 535 17.11 7.45 -30.16
CA LEU A 535 17.88 6.33 -29.65
C LEU A 535 19.29 6.84 -29.32
N SER A 536 19.90 6.35 -28.24
CA SER A 536 21.30 6.67 -27.94
C SER A 536 22.24 6.17 -29.03
N ASP A 537 21.89 5.04 -29.65
CA ASP A 537 22.69 4.34 -30.64
C ASP A 537 21.77 3.76 -31.72
N GLU A 538 22.10 3.99 -32.99
CA GLU A 538 21.38 3.41 -34.14
C GLU A 538 22.09 2.16 -34.70
N VAL A 539 23.35 1.95 -34.30
CA VAL A 539 24.15 0.78 -34.69
C VAL A 539 24.83 0.20 -33.44
N ILE A 540 24.54 -1.06 -33.14
CA ILE A 540 25.22 -1.81 -32.09
C ILE A 540 26.17 -2.80 -32.75
N LYS A 541 27.47 -2.59 -32.56
CA LYS A 541 28.50 -3.53 -33.01
C LYS A 541 28.84 -4.49 -31.89
N LEU A 542 28.38 -5.73 -32.01
CA LEU A 542 28.62 -6.78 -31.03
C LEU A 542 30.13 -6.98 -30.84
N GLY A 543 30.55 -7.23 -29.59
CA GLY A 543 31.95 -7.55 -29.28
C GLY A 543 32.46 -8.79 -30.02
N CYS A 544 33.78 -8.90 -30.15
CA CYS A 544 34.38 -10.06 -30.81
C CYS A 544 34.19 -11.34 -29.98
N PRO A 545 33.93 -12.49 -30.64
CA PRO A 545 33.90 -13.79 -29.96
C PRO A 545 35.23 -14.08 -29.25
N ALA A 546 35.19 -14.93 -28.22
CA ALA A 546 36.38 -15.31 -27.45
C ALA A 546 37.53 -15.78 -28.37
N GLY A 547 38.66 -15.07 -28.32
CA GLY A 547 39.88 -15.38 -29.11
C GLY A 547 40.16 -14.45 -30.29
N GLN A 548 39.29 -13.47 -30.59
CA GLN A 548 39.49 -12.48 -31.66
C GLN A 548 39.52 -11.06 -31.11
N VAL A 549 40.17 -10.13 -31.82
CA VAL A 549 40.18 -8.70 -31.46
C VAL A 549 39.66 -7.84 -32.62
N PRO A 550 39.10 -6.66 -32.34
CA PRO A 550 38.74 -5.71 -33.38
C PRO A 550 39.96 -5.35 -34.21
N ARG A 551 39.77 -5.24 -35.53
CA ARG A 551 40.81 -4.74 -36.44
C ARG A 551 41.25 -3.32 -36.03
N GLU A 552 42.54 -3.00 -36.20
CA GLU A 552 43.12 -1.71 -35.80
C GLU A 552 42.33 -0.53 -36.39
N GLY A 553 41.89 0.38 -35.53
CA GLY A 553 41.03 1.52 -35.88
C GLY A 553 39.52 1.29 -35.73
N GLN A 554 39.07 0.08 -35.37
CA GLN A 554 37.65 -0.24 -35.18
C GLN A 554 37.29 -0.33 -33.68
N SER A 555 36.28 0.42 -33.24
CA SER A 555 35.70 0.35 -31.90
C SER A 555 34.43 -0.51 -31.89
N CYS A 556 34.40 -1.59 -31.12
CA CYS A 556 33.23 -2.45 -30.93
C CYS A 556 32.78 -2.36 -29.47
N ASN A 557 31.46 -2.30 -29.24
CA ASN A 557 30.88 -1.94 -27.94
C ASN A 557 30.30 -3.21 -27.27
N GLU A 558 30.63 -3.44 -26.01
CA GLU A 558 30.08 -4.56 -25.23
C GLU A 558 28.68 -4.25 -24.66
N SER A 559 28.25 -2.98 -24.69
CA SER A 559 26.92 -2.57 -24.25
C SER A 559 25.87 -2.88 -25.32
N THR A 560 24.98 -3.84 -25.02
CA THR A 560 23.81 -4.18 -25.85
C THR A 560 22.53 -3.44 -25.44
N SER A 561 22.65 -2.39 -24.62
CA SER A 561 21.51 -1.57 -24.19
C SER A 561 21.48 -0.23 -24.92
N VAL A 562 20.33 0.12 -25.48
CA VAL A 562 20.06 1.41 -26.14
C VAL A 562 19.11 2.22 -25.26
N GLN A 563 19.45 3.47 -24.95
CA GLN A 563 18.52 4.37 -24.28
C GLN A 563 17.53 4.94 -25.29
N VAL A 564 16.25 4.83 -24.97
CA VAL A 564 15.13 5.29 -25.80
C VAL A 564 14.48 6.46 -25.10
N ASN A 565 14.50 7.63 -25.75
CA ASN A 565 13.80 8.81 -25.27
C ASN A 565 12.70 9.19 -26.26
N THR A 566 11.48 9.34 -25.75
CA THR A 566 10.27 9.58 -26.54
C THR A 566 9.64 10.90 -26.11
N THR A 567 9.55 11.84 -27.04
CA THR A 567 8.75 13.05 -26.86
C THR A 567 7.43 12.88 -27.57
N ALA A 568 6.35 13.17 -26.86
CA ALA A 568 5.01 13.18 -27.41
C ALA A 568 4.35 14.50 -27.05
N VAL A 569 3.47 14.97 -27.92
CA VAL A 569 2.67 16.15 -27.68
C VAL A 569 1.22 15.76 -27.82
N ASP A 570 0.46 16.12 -26.80
CA ASP A 570 -0.98 16.05 -26.79
C ASP A 570 -1.53 17.48 -26.86
N PRO A 571 -2.33 17.83 -27.88
CA PRO A 571 -2.91 19.18 -28.00
C PRO A 571 -3.77 19.59 -26.80
N GLU A 572 -4.32 18.63 -26.07
CA GLU A 572 -5.18 18.78 -24.88
C GLU A 572 -4.38 18.71 -23.56
N ASN A 573 -3.12 18.28 -23.64
CA ASN A 573 -2.23 18.03 -22.53
C ASN A 573 -2.79 17.01 -21.51
N ASP A 574 -3.46 15.97 -22.02
CA ASP A 574 -3.93 14.79 -21.28
C ASP A 574 -2.75 13.92 -20.79
N VAL A 575 -2.99 13.06 -19.79
CA VAL A 575 -1.95 12.17 -19.23
C VAL A 575 -1.66 11.03 -20.20
N LEU A 576 -0.41 10.93 -20.67
CA LEU A 576 0.00 9.97 -21.69
C LEU A 576 0.52 8.66 -21.11
N THR A 577 0.03 7.55 -21.66
CA THR A 577 0.59 6.21 -21.42
C THR A 577 1.47 5.80 -22.58
N TYR A 578 2.76 5.58 -22.33
CA TYR A 578 3.73 5.20 -23.36
C TYR A 578 3.72 3.69 -23.59
N ASN A 579 3.63 3.28 -24.85
CA ASN A 579 3.65 1.89 -25.26
C ASN A 579 4.74 1.67 -26.32
N TYR A 580 5.56 0.65 -26.12
CA TYR A 580 6.69 0.32 -26.98
C TYR A 580 6.53 -1.10 -27.52
N THR A 581 6.54 -1.22 -28.85
CA THR A 581 6.55 -2.52 -29.53
C THR A 581 7.92 -2.71 -30.18
N VAL A 582 8.59 -3.83 -29.89
CA VAL A 582 9.90 -4.16 -30.46
C VAL A 582 9.82 -5.45 -31.28
N SER A 583 10.56 -5.50 -32.38
CA SER A 583 10.70 -6.70 -33.22
C SER A 583 11.64 -7.76 -32.62
N GLY A 584 12.49 -7.37 -31.65
CA GLY A 584 13.41 -8.24 -30.94
C GLY A 584 13.96 -7.58 -29.68
N GLY A 585 14.44 -8.40 -28.75
CA GLY A 585 14.93 -7.95 -27.44
C GLY A 585 13.79 -7.63 -26.47
N ARG A 586 14.08 -6.81 -25.47
CA ARG A 586 13.13 -6.47 -24.40
C ARG A 586 13.24 -5.00 -23.99
N ILE A 587 12.10 -4.38 -23.70
CA ILE A 587 12.05 -3.07 -23.05
C ILE A 587 12.14 -3.23 -21.53
N VAL A 588 13.01 -2.43 -20.91
CA VAL A 588 13.22 -2.35 -19.46
C VAL A 588 12.89 -0.91 -19.02
N GLY A 589 11.86 -0.78 -18.17
CA GLY A 589 11.36 0.51 -17.70
C GLY A 589 9.95 0.84 -18.23
N SER A 590 9.46 2.02 -17.86
CA SER A 590 8.13 2.55 -18.24
C SER A 590 8.15 4.07 -18.28
N GLY A 591 7.31 4.69 -19.11
CA GLY A 591 7.25 6.15 -19.28
C GLY A 591 7.96 6.61 -20.56
N SER A 592 8.32 7.89 -20.64
CA SER A 592 8.93 8.50 -21.83
C SER A 592 10.39 8.11 -22.07
N ASN A 593 11.07 7.58 -21.05
CA ASN A 593 12.45 7.12 -21.11
C ASN A 593 12.51 5.66 -20.69
N VAL A 594 12.97 4.80 -21.60
CA VAL A 594 13.11 3.35 -21.36
C VAL A 594 14.44 2.85 -21.90
N THR A 595 14.91 1.72 -21.41
CA THR A 595 16.10 1.05 -21.95
C THR A 595 15.66 -0.13 -22.82
N TRP A 596 16.13 -0.17 -24.06
CA TRP A 596 15.94 -1.29 -24.96
C TRP A 596 17.14 -2.22 -24.89
N ASP A 597 16.92 -3.40 -24.30
CA ASP A 597 17.92 -4.46 -24.17
C ASP A 597 17.87 -5.38 -25.39
N LEU A 598 18.98 -5.41 -26.14
CA LEU A 598 19.20 -6.20 -27.35
C LEU A 598 20.09 -7.44 -27.07
N SER A 599 20.31 -7.80 -25.80
CA SER A 599 21.15 -8.94 -25.43
C SER A 599 20.66 -10.25 -26.06
N GLY A 600 21.61 -11.05 -26.57
CA GLY A 600 21.33 -12.36 -27.17
C GLY A 600 20.74 -12.33 -28.59
N LEU A 601 20.53 -11.14 -29.17
CA LEU A 601 20.08 -11.01 -30.56
C LEU A 601 21.20 -11.29 -31.57
N GLN A 602 20.85 -11.90 -32.70
CA GLN A 602 21.76 -12.14 -33.81
C GLN A 602 21.94 -10.87 -34.66
N PRO A 603 23.02 -10.77 -35.46
CA PRO A 603 23.16 -9.66 -36.40
C PRO A 603 21.94 -9.52 -37.32
N GLY A 604 21.40 -8.30 -37.41
CA GLY A 604 20.15 -8.01 -38.10
C GLY A 604 19.60 -6.63 -37.74
N THR A 605 18.58 -6.19 -38.47
CA THR A 605 17.89 -4.91 -38.20
C THR A 605 16.68 -5.16 -37.32
N TYR A 606 16.62 -4.48 -36.19
CA TYR A 606 15.51 -4.52 -35.25
C TYR A 606 14.82 -3.17 -35.21
N THR A 607 13.49 -3.17 -35.23
CA THR A 607 12.64 -1.99 -35.06
C THR A 607 12.12 -1.86 -33.64
N ILE A 608 12.00 -0.61 -33.19
CA ILE A 608 11.20 -0.17 -32.05
C ILE A 608 10.17 0.83 -32.56
N THR A 609 8.90 0.59 -32.23
CA THR A 609 7.78 1.49 -32.51
C THR A 609 7.27 2.04 -31.19
N ALA A 610 7.37 3.36 -31.04
CA ALA A 610 6.81 4.08 -29.90
C ALA A 610 5.44 4.64 -30.28
N GLY A 611 4.46 4.41 -29.41
CA GLY A 611 3.15 5.02 -29.47
C GLY A 611 2.71 5.50 -28.10
N VAL A 612 1.82 6.48 -28.09
CA VAL A 612 1.22 7.03 -26.86
C VAL A 612 -0.28 6.86 -26.89
N ASP A 613 -0.84 6.51 -25.74
CA ASP A 613 -2.27 6.36 -25.51
C ASP A 613 -2.75 7.46 -24.55
N ASP A 614 -3.71 8.24 -25.01
CA ASP A 614 -4.41 9.34 -24.33
C ASP A 614 -5.83 8.93 -23.87
N GLY A 615 -6.19 7.66 -24.00
CA GLY A 615 -7.52 7.12 -23.75
C GLY A 615 -8.28 6.67 -25.00
N CYS A 616 -7.75 6.89 -26.21
CA CYS A 616 -8.29 6.32 -27.45
C CYS A 616 -7.57 5.05 -27.92
N GLY A 617 -6.52 4.59 -27.23
CA GLY A 617 -5.58 3.58 -27.71
C GLY A 617 -4.46 4.21 -28.55
N LEU A 618 -3.71 3.38 -29.29
CA LEU A 618 -2.64 3.84 -30.20
C LEU A 618 -3.20 4.44 -31.52
N CYS A 619 -4.03 5.48 -31.44
CA CYS A 619 -4.64 6.09 -32.63
C CYS A 619 -3.83 7.25 -33.24
N GLY A 620 -2.87 7.80 -32.49
CA GLY A 620 -1.99 8.87 -32.97
C GLY A 620 -0.83 8.38 -33.83
N LYS A 621 -0.02 9.34 -34.32
CA LYS A 621 1.19 9.00 -35.06
C LYS A 621 2.18 8.29 -34.15
N THR A 622 2.54 7.09 -34.54
CA THR A 622 3.66 6.35 -33.98
C THR A 622 4.94 6.73 -34.70
N GLN A 623 6.07 6.63 -34.01
CA GLN A 623 7.38 6.67 -34.66
C GLN A 623 8.05 5.32 -34.54
N THR A 624 8.60 4.87 -35.66
CA THR A 624 9.41 3.66 -35.72
C THR A 624 10.85 4.04 -36.00
N LYS A 625 11.75 3.55 -35.17
CA LYS A 625 13.20 3.64 -35.38
C LYS A 625 13.79 2.25 -35.50
N THR A 626 14.93 2.18 -36.15
CA THR A 626 15.67 0.93 -36.38
C THR A 626 17.02 1.01 -35.68
N VAL A 627 17.40 -0.09 -35.04
CA VAL A 627 18.77 -0.35 -34.62
C VAL A 627 19.29 -1.51 -35.46
N THR A 628 20.46 -1.33 -36.06
CA THR A 628 21.16 -2.42 -36.75
C THR A 628 22.16 -3.03 -35.80
N VAL A 629 21.98 -4.31 -35.50
CA VAL A 629 22.97 -5.12 -34.80
C VAL A 629 23.91 -5.70 -35.85
N GLU A 630 25.15 -5.25 -35.85
CA GLU A 630 26.18 -5.70 -36.80
C GLU A 630 27.21 -6.56 -36.08
N ALA A 631 27.75 -7.56 -36.79
CA ALA A 631 28.95 -8.24 -36.35
C ALA A 631 30.15 -7.29 -36.52
N CYS A 632 31.03 -7.23 -35.51
CA CYS A 632 32.31 -6.53 -35.60
C CYS A 632 33.23 -7.23 -36.62
N ASP A 633 34.08 -6.46 -37.32
CA ASP A 633 35.09 -7.03 -38.23
C ASP A 633 36.28 -7.53 -37.39
N CYS A 634 36.10 -8.74 -36.87
CA CYS A 634 37.01 -9.39 -35.95
C CYS A 634 38.10 -10.12 -36.71
N VAL A 635 39.35 -9.77 -36.43
CA VAL A 635 40.50 -10.51 -36.94
C VAL A 635 40.97 -11.50 -35.88
N VAL A 636 41.36 -12.69 -36.34
CA VAL A 636 42.07 -13.66 -35.49
C VAL A 636 43.36 -13.00 -35.05
N ARG A 637 43.61 -12.94 -33.74
CA ARG A 637 44.90 -12.47 -33.22
C ARG A 637 45.97 -13.45 -33.71
N CYS A 638 46.80 -13.05 -34.67
CA CYS A 638 47.99 -13.82 -35.07
C CYS A 638 48.86 -14.01 -33.82
N SER A 639 48.85 -15.21 -33.27
CA SER A 639 49.76 -15.61 -32.20
C SER A 639 50.91 -16.38 -32.84
N CYS A 640 51.97 -15.66 -33.22
CA CYS A 640 53.16 -16.33 -33.74
C CYS A 640 53.85 -17.10 -32.60
N PRO A 641 54.22 -18.37 -32.80
CA PRO A 641 55.06 -19.07 -31.85
C PRO A 641 56.43 -18.37 -31.79
N THR A 642 56.94 -18.20 -30.58
CA THR A 642 58.35 -17.87 -30.36
C THR A 642 59.17 -19.15 -30.49
N LEU A 643 60.18 -19.14 -31.36
CA LEU A 643 61.03 -20.30 -31.66
C LEU A 643 62.43 -20.06 -31.08
N SER A 644 62.95 -21.03 -30.33
CA SER A 644 64.32 -21.02 -29.81
C SER A 644 64.96 -22.40 -29.96
N VAL A 645 66.27 -22.45 -30.18
CA VAL A 645 67.05 -23.70 -30.23
C VAL A 645 68.01 -23.69 -29.04
N SER A 646 68.08 -24.82 -28.34
CA SER A 646 69.06 -25.06 -27.27
C SER A 646 70.06 -26.11 -27.72
N GLY A 647 71.35 -25.82 -27.52
CA GLY A 647 72.46 -26.71 -27.82
C GLY A 647 72.78 -27.68 -26.67
N PRO A 648 73.78 -28.56 -26.86
CA PRO A 648 74.18 -29.55 -25.86
C PRO A 648 74.84 -28.89 -24.65
N ALA A 649 74.74 -29.54 -23.49
CA ALA A 649 75.41 -29.07 -22.27
C ALA A 649 76.93 -29.29 -22.36
N GLY A 650 77.68 -28.25 -22.73
CA GLY A 650 79.14 -28.24 -22.72
C GLY A 650 79.81 -28.44 -24.09
N ILE A 651 81.14 -28.60 -24.07
CA ILE A 651 81.96 -28.82 -25.27
C ILE A 651 82.00 -30.32 -25.55
N THR A 652 81.72 -30.73 -26.80
CA THR A 652 81.68 -32.16 -27.20
C THR A 652 83.08 -32.63 -27.61
N SER A 653 83.48 -33.86 -27.27
CA SER A 653 84.77 -34.40 -27.69
C SER A 653 84.77 -34.80 -29.17
N PRO A 654 85.89 -34.70 -29.91
CA PRO A 654 85.95 -35.06 -31.33
C PRO A 654 85.56 -36.54 -31.57
N GLY A 655 84.55 -36.79 -32.40
CA GLY A 655 84.04 -38.14 -32.70
C GLY A 655 82.76 -38.52 -31.95
N GLU A 656 82.38 -37.74 -30.93
CA GLU A 656 81.15 -37.94 -30.17
C GLU A 656 79.95 -37.21 -30.80
N THR A 657 78.76 -37.53 -30.30
CA THR A 657 77.48 -36.97 -30.75
C THR A 657 77.03 -35.82 -29.85
N MET A 658 76.42 -34.82 -30.45
CA MET A 658 75.86 -33.65 -29.76
C MET A 658 74.38 -33.47 -30.13
N THR A 659 73.54 -33.01 -29.20
CA THR A 659 72.08 -32.91 -29.39
C THR A 659 71.61 -31.46 -29.37
N PHE A 660 70.78 -31.09 -30.34
CA PHE A 660 70.11 -29.78 -30.41
C PHE A 660 68.60 -29.97 -30.30
N THR A 661 67.92 -29.09 -29.57
CA THR A 661 66.47 -29.17 -29.34
C THR A 661 65.80 -27.83 -29.60
N ALA A 662 64.78 -27.82 -30.45
CA ALA A 662 63.94 -26.66 -30.74
C ALA A 662 62.73 -26.62 -29.80
N THR A 663 62.47 -25.44 -29.23
CA THR A 663 61.29 -25.17 -28.40
C THR A 663 60.45 -24.10 -29.07
N ALA A 664 59.18 -24.41 -29.34
CA ALA A 664 58.19 -23.47 -29.84
C ALA A 664 57.18 -23.15 -28.72
N ALA A 665 57.04 -21.86 -28.36
CA ALA A 665 56.17 -21.41 -27.27
C ALA A 665 55.21 -20.30 -27.73
N GLY A 666 53.92 -20.42 -27.37
CA GLY A 666 52.85 -19.57 -27.91
C GLY A 666 52.39 -20.01 -29.31
N GLY A 667 51.26 -19.50 -29.79
CA GLY A 667 50.71 -19.83 -31.10
C GLY A 667 50.04 -21.20 -31.23
N THR A 668 49.39 -21.45 -32.38
CA THR A 668 48.71 -22.72 -32.67
C THR A 668 49.72 -23.81 -33.04
N GLN A 669 49.92 -24.79 -32.14
CA GLN A 669 50.99 -25.81 -32.28
C GLN A 669 50.55 -27.10 -33.01
N ALA A 670 49.29 -27.18 -33.46
CA ALA A 670 48.68 -28.43 -33.91
C ALA A 670 49.30 -29.05 -35.18
N ASN A 671 49.99 -28.26 -36.01
CA ASN A 671 50.48 -28.71 -37.33
C ASN A 671 51.95 -28.32 -37.62
N ILE A 672 52.76 -28.01 -36.60
CA ILE A 672 54.14 -27.56 -36.81
C ILE A 672 55.00 -28.71 -37.36
N THR A 673 55.69 -28.46 -38.48
CA THR A 673 56.71 -29.37 -39.05
C THR A 673 58.11 -28.81 -38.83
N TYR A 674 59.11 -29.67 -38.62
CA TYR A 674 60.50 -29.27 -38.36
C TYR A 674 61.42 -29.71 -39.50
N ASN A 675 62.30 -28.81 -39.96
CA ASN A 675 63.34 -29.13 -40.91
C ASN A 675 64.69 -28.61 -40.40
N TRP A 676 65.65 -29.51 -40.19
CA TRP A 676 66.95 -29.18 -39.61
C TRP A 676 68.08 -29.18 -40.64
N SER A 677 69.02 -28.27 -40.47
CA SER A 677 70.30 -28.21 -41.18
C SER A 677 71.45 -27.97 -40.19
N VAL A 678 72.64 -28.50 -40.50
CA VAL A 678 73.85 -28.34 -39.68
C VAL A 678 75.00 -27.81 -40.52
N SER A 679 75.84 -26.94 -39.95
CA SER A 679 76.98 -26.34 -40.65
C SER A 679 78.15 -27.30 -40.85
N ALA A 680 78.30 -28.30 -39.98
CA ALA A 680 79.32 -29.35 -40.04
C ALA A 680 78.87 -30.60 -39.26
N GLY A 681 79.48 -31.75 -39.55
CA GLY A 681 79.06 -33.05 -39.02
C GLY A 681 77.85 -33.64 -39.75
N THR A 682 77.37 -34.79 -39.30
CA THR A 682 76.22 -35.49 -39.90
C THR A 682 75.10 -35.67 -38.89
N ILE A 683 73.86 -35.33 -39.27
CA ILE A 683 72.68 -35.62 -38.46
C ILE A 683 72.44 -37.13 -38.50
N GLU A 684 72.62 -37.82 -37.38
CA GLU A 684 72.39 -39.26 -37.30
C GLU A 684 70.92 -39.62 -37.14
N SER A 685 70.17 -38.79 -36.41
CA SER A 685 68.75 -39.05 -36.10
C SER A 685 68.00 -37.78 -35.69
N GLY A 686 66.68 -37.79 -35.84
CA GLY A 686 65.78 -36.73 -35.34
C GLY A 686 65.28 -35.72 -36.37
N GLN A 687 65.62 -35.87 -37.65
CA GLN A 687 65.09 -35.02 -38.72
C GLN A 687 63.56 -35.11 -38.78
N GLY A 688 62.88 -33.98 -38.98
CA GLY A 688 61.41 -33.92 -38.92
C GLY A 688 60.82 -33.77 -37.51
N THR A 689 61.63 -33.79 -36.45
CA THR A 689 61.20 -33.76 -35.05
C THR A 689 61.79 -32.55 -34.31
N PRO A 690 61.31 -32.18 -33.10
CA PRO A 690 61.84 -31.03 -32.36
C PRO A 690 63.25 -31.23 -31.79
N SER A 691 63.91 -32.37 -31.98
CA SER A 691 65.26 -32.63 -31.47
C SER A 691 66.10 -33.45 -32.46
N ILE A 692 67.35 -33.07 -32.69
CA ILE A 692 68.30 -33.78 -33.57
C ILE A 692 69.58 -34.17 -32.83
N THR A 693 70.20 -35.26 -33.27
CA THR A 693 71.52 -35.70 -32.82
C THR A 693 72.51 -35.66 -33.97
N VAL A 694 73.64 -34.98 -33.77
CA VAL A 694 74.67 -34.70 -34.78
C VAL A 694 75.97 -35.37 -34.36
N ARG A 695 76.57 -36.19 -35.22
CA ARG A 695 77.89 -36.78 -34.97
C ARG A 695 78.99 -35.85 -35.45
N THR A 696 79.95 -35.59 -34.58
CA THR A 696 81.22 -34.93 -34.93
C THR A 696 82.24 -35.94 -35.43
N THR A 697 83.18 -35.51 -36.26
CA THR A 697 84.32 -36.32 -36.71
C THR A 697 85.62 -35.87 -36.01
N ARG A 698 86.66 -36.71 -36.04
CA ARG A 698 87.91 -36.45 -35.29
C ARG A 698 88.71 -35.25 -35.81
N ASP A 699 88.56 -34.91 -37.08
CA ASP A 699 89.12 -33.74 -37.75
C ASP A 699 88.44 -32.43 -37.33
N MET A 700 87.28 -32.51 -36.68
CA MET A 700 86.56 -31.34 -36.14
C MET A 700 87.09 -30.89 -34.76
N ALA A 701 88.22 -31.44 -34.29
CA ALA A 701 88.81 -31.03 -33.01
C ALA A 701 89.16 -29.53 -33.02
N GLY A 702 88.61 -28.77 -32.06
CA GLY A 702 88.78 -27.32 -31.96
C GLY A 702 87.87 -26.48 -32.87
N SER A 703 86.88 -27.07 -33.55
CA SER A 703 85.87 -26.36 -34.36
C SER A 703 84.52 -26.23 -33.66
N SER A 704 83.50 -25.70 -34.34
CA SER A 704 82.12 -25.57 -33.83
C SER A 704 81.08 -25.98 -34.87
N VAL A 705 79.94 -26.47 -34.41
CA VAL A 705 78.79 -26.89 -35.23
C VAL A 705 77.59 -26.00 -34.92
N THR A 706 77.00 -25.41 -35.96
CA THR A 706 75.76 -24.63 -35.86
C THR A 706 74.61 -25.44 -36.42
N ALA A 707 73.56 -25.64 -35.62
CA ALA A 707 72.31 -26.26 -36.06
C ALA A 707 71.23 -25.20 -36.26
N THR A 708 70.58 -25.21 -37.43
CA THR A 708 69.49 -24.29 -37.79
C THR A 708 68.22 -25.11 -38.07
N VAL A 709 67.14 -24.74 -37.38
CA VAL A 709 65.80 -25.30 -37.61
C VAL A 709 64.93 -24.32 -38.37
N GLU A 710 64.18 -24.81 -39.34
CA GLU A 710 63.11 -24.11 -40.03
C GLU A 710 61.78 -24.82 -39.73
N ILE A 711 60.76 -24.07 -39.30
CA ILE A 711 59.43 -24.61 -38.99
C ILE A 711 58.40 -24.29 -40.08
N GLY A 712 57.59 -25.29 -40.43
CA GLY A 712 56.46 -25.19 -41.36
C GLY A 712 55.11 -25.38 -40.67
N GLY A 713 54.01 -25.30 -41.42
CA GLY A 713 52.65 -25.51 -40.90
C GLY A 713 52.03 -24.30 -40.18
N LEU A 714 52.67 -23.13 -40.25
CA LEU A 714 52.13 -21.85 -39.77
C LEU A 714 51.22 -21.21 -40.83
N ASP A 715 50.19 -20.49 -40.38
CA ASP A 715 49.25 -19.80 -41.25
C ASP A 715 49.99 -18.84 -42.22
N PRO A 716 49.85 -19.01 -43.55
CA PRO A 716 50.50 -18.15 -44.55
C PRO A 716 50.18 -16.65 -44.39
N ALA A 717 49.04 -16.31 -43.77
CA ALA A 717 48.61 -14.92 -43.60
C ALA A 717 49.40 -14.16 -42.51
N CYS A 718 50.06 -14.85 -41.56
CA CYS A 718 50.61 -14.21 -40.36
C CYS A 718 52.13 -13.88 -40.39
N ASN A 719 52.83 -14.09 -41.52
CA ASN A 719 54.27 -13.76 -41.73
C ASN A 719 55.20 -14.00 -40.52
N CYS A 720 55.02 -15.11 -39.80
CA CYS A 720 55.76 -15.40 -38.58
C CYS A 720 57.23 -15.77 -38.88
N PRO A 721 58.19 -15.43 -38.00
CA PRO A 721 59.58 -15.88 -38.14
C PRO A 721 59.64 -17.42 -38.07
N ARG A 722 60.30 -18.04 -39.05
CA ARG A 722 60.29 -19.51 -39.24
C ARG A 722 61.61 -20.19 -38.88
N THR A 723 62.64 -19.43 -38.55
CA THR A 723 63.99 -19.98 -38.36
C THR A 723 64.60 -19.63 -37.00
N ALA A 724 65.35 -20.56 -36.43
CA ALA A 724 66.18 -20.35 -35.25
C ALA A 724 67.43 -21.23 -35.33
N SER A 725 68.54 -20.79 -34.73
CA SER A 725 69.82 -21.49 -34.79
C SER A 725 70.60 -21.40 -33.49
N GLU A 726 71.43 -22.40 -33.20
CA GLU A 726 72.36 -22.44 -32.05
C GLU A 726 73.70 -23.08 -32.43
N THR A 727 74.79 -22.68 -31.76
CA THR A 727 76.17 -23.15 -32.05
C THR A 727 76.82 -23.83 -30.85
N ALA A 728 77.42 -25.01 -31.06
CA ALA A 728 78.12 -25.78 -30.05
C ALA A 728 79.59 -26.05 -30.44
N GLY A 729 80.52 -26.05 -29.47
CA GLY A 729 81.95 -26.25 -29.70
C GLY A 729 82.43 -27.71 -29.57
N VAL A 730 83.55 -28.02 -30.23
CA VAL A 730 84.25 -29.32 -30.18
C VAL A 730 85.64 -29.17 -29.56
N ALA A 731 86.02 -30.05 -28.62
CA ALA A 731 87.26 -29.92 -27.83
C ALA A 731 88.56 -30.14 -28.65
N PRO A 732 89.71 -29.53 -28.27
CA PRO A 732 91.02 -29.75 -28.90
C PRO A 732 91.70 -31.07 -28.46
N LYS A 733 92.76 -31.51 -29.16
CA LYS A 733 93.51 -32.76 -28.88
C LYS A 733 94.44 -32.66 -27.64
N PRO A 734 94.75 -33.78 -26.91
CA PRO A 734 95.70 -33.80 -25.79
C PRO A 734 97.19 -33.82 -26.22
N ASP A 735 98.12 -33.35 -25.36
CA ASP A 735 99.58 -33.31 -25.62
C ASP A 735 100.39 -34.46 -24.94
N ALA A 736 101.56 -34.81 -25.49
CA ALA A 736 102.49 -35.80 -24.92
C ALA A 736 103.38 -35.23 -23.79
N VAL A 737 103.65 -36.03 -22.74
CA VAL A 737 104.34 -35.57 -21.52
C VAL A 737 105.75 -36.17 -21.40
N MET A 738 106.79 -35.34 -21.22
CA MET A 738 108.16 -35.82 -20.95
C MET A 738 108.30 -36.18 -19.47
N ILE A 739 108.81 -37.38 -19.18
CA ILE A 739 109.00 -37.89 -17.82
C ILE A 739 110.45 -37.73 -17.35
N ASP A 740 111.43 -38.04 -18.19
CA ASP A 740 112.86 -37.93 -17.82
C ASP A 740 113.77 -37.77 -19.04
N GLU A 741 114.95 -37.17 -18.83
CA GLU A 741 116.06 -37.12 -19.80
C GLU A 741 117.40 -37.31 -19.07
N PHE A 742 118.23 -38.22 -19.58
CA PHE A 742 119.55 -38.47 -18.99
C PHE A 742 120.62 -38.88 -20.01
N GLY A 743 121.87 -38.56 -19.67
CA GLY A 743 123.03 -38.78 -20.53
C GLY A 743 123.73 -40.14 -20.35
N LYS A 744 125.07 -40.10 -20.37
CA LYS A 744 125.92 -41.26 -20.04
C LYS A 744 125.95 -41.47 -18.53
N LEU A 745 125.36 -42.57 -18.08
CA LEU A 745 125.32 -42.99 -16.67
C LEU A 745 125.79 -44.44 -16.56
N PRO A 746 126.25 -44.90 -15.37
CA PRO A 746 126.45 -46.31 -15.08
C PRO A 746 125.18 -47.12 -15.36
N ASN A 747 125.35 -48.39 -15.74
CA ASN A 747 124.24 -49.23 -16.18
C ASN A 747 123.16 -49.42 -15.10
N ASP A 748 123.52 -49.45 -13.81
CA ASP A 748 122.57 -49.65 -12.72
C ASP A 748 121.72 -48.40 -12.44
N ASP A 749 122.26 -47.20 -12.61
CA ASP A 749 121.50 -45.94 -12.49
C ASP A 749 120.45 -45.82 -13.61
N ILE A 750 120.81 -46.25 -14.82
CA ILE A 750 119.88 -46.26 -15.97
C ILE A 750 118.70 -47.21 -15.68
N ARG A 751 118.97 -48.39 -15.11
CA ARG A 751 117.94 -49.35 -14.71
C ARG A 751 117.01 -48.75 -13.65
N GLY A 752 117.56 -48.04 -12.66
CA GLY A 752 116.76 -47.35 -11.64
C GLY A 752 115.82 -46.28 -12.23
N ARG A 753 116.28 -45.50 -13.21
CA ARG A 753 115.43 -44.51 -13.91
C ARG A 753 114.33 -45.17 -14.74
N LEU A 754 114.63 -46.29 -15.39
CA LEU A 754 113.62 -47.06 -16.11
C LEU A 754 112.55 -47.64 -15.16
N ASP A 755 112.92 -48.05 -13.95
CA ASP A 755 111.95 -48.52 -12.96
C ASP A 755 110.96 -47.43 -12.54
N ILE A 756 111.43 -46.19 -12.36
CA ILE A 756 110.57 -45.03 -12.10
C ILE A 756 109.62 -44.79 -13.28
N PHE A 757 110.13 -44.87 -14.51
CA PHE A 757 109.31 -44.70 -15.70
C PHE A 757 108.27 -45.81 -15.89
N PHE A 758 108.60 -47.06 -15.57
CA PHE A 758 107.64 -48.16 -15.60
C PHE A 758 106.55 -48.00 -14.54
N ALA A 759 106.89 -47.48 -13.35
CA ALA A 759 105.91 -47.15 -12.33
C ALA A 759 104.93 -46.05 -12.82
N GLU A 760 105.43 -45.01 -13.49
CA GLU A 760 104.61 -43.95 -14.08
C GLU A 760 103.63 -44.48 -15.14
N LEU A 761 104.07 -45.43 -15.98
CA LEU A 761 103.20 -46.08 -16.96
C LEU A 761 102.20 -47.07 -16.34
N SER A 762 102.55 -47.72 -15.23
CA SER A 762 101.60 -48.54 -14.48
C SER A 762 100.48 -47.72 -13.85
N ASN A 763 100.80 -46.52 -13.34
CA ASN A 763 99.80 -45.59 -12.82
C ASN A 763 98.88 -45.02 -13.92
N ASN A 764 99.28 -45.09 -15.18
CA ASN A 764 98.52 -44.59 -16.33
C ASN A 764 98.33 -45.70 -17.38
N PRO A 765 97.44 -46.69 -17.13
CA PRO A 765 97.37 -47.92 -17.90
C PRO A 765 96.99 -47.72 -19.38
N GLY A 766 96.26 -46.66 -19.70
CA GLY A 766 95.90 -46.31 -21.09
C GLY A 766 96.99 -45.58 -21.88
N ASN A 767 98.06 -45.14 -21.23
CA ASN A 767 99.10 -44.35 -21.90
C ASN A 767 100.22 -45.25 -22.44
N GLN A 768 100.87 -44.81 -23.51
CA GLN A 768 102.01 -45.50 -24.11
C GLN A 768 103.33 -44.84 -23.67
N GLY A 769 104.32 -45.64 -23.29
CA GLY A 769 105.68 -45.19 -23.03
C GLY A 769 106.45 -45.01 -24.33
N TYR A 770 107.18 -43.91 -24.47
CA TYR A 770 107.95 -43.59 -25.67
C TYR A 770 109.36 -43.16 -25.29
N ILE A 771 110.36 -43.95 -25.69
CA ILE A 771 111.75 -43.79 -25.31
C ILE A 771 112.58 -43.43 -26.54
N ILE A 772 113.27 -42.30 -26.50
CA ILE A 772 114.12 -41.85 -27.60
C ILE A 772 115.59 -41.92 -27.16
N ASN A 773 116.41 -42.68 -27.88
CA ASN A 773 117.84 -42.80 -27.61
C ASN A 773 118.66 -42.07 -28.67
N TYR A 774 119.57 -41.21 -28.24
CA TYR A 774 120.50 -40.44 -29.07
C TYR A 774 121.96 -40.84 -28.76
N GLY A 775 122.80 -40.83 -29.79
CA GLY A 775 124.22 -41.20 -29.70
C GLY A 775 124.75 -41.76 -31.03
N THR A 776 125.97 -42.31 -31.03
CA THR A 776 126.44 -43.06 -32.20
C THR A 776 125.64 -44.36 -32.38
N PRO A 777 125.53 -44.93 -33.60
CA PRO A 777 124.76 -46.16 -33.83
C PRO A 777 125.14 -47.32 -32.89
N LYS A 778 126.43 -47.43 -32.55
CA LYS A 778 126.94 -48.43 -31.62
C LYS A 778 126.46 -48.19 -30.18
N GLU A 779 126.43 -46.94 -29.74
CA GLU A 779 125.98 -46.58 -28.40
C GLU A 779 124.47 -46.72 -28.23
N ILE A 780 123.69 -46.33 -29.24
CA ILE A 780 122.24 -46.50 -29.24
C ILE A 780 121.90 -48.00 -29.18
N ALA A 781 122.54 -48.83 -30.00
CA ALA A 781 122.32 -50.28 -29.96
C ALA A 781 122.66 -50.88 -28.58
N ALA A 782 123.72 -50.40 -27.93
CA ALA A 782 124.06 -50.82 -26.57
C ALA A 782 122.99 -50.37 -25.55
N ARG A 783 122.49 -49.14 -25.67
CA ARG A 783 121.46 -48.57 -24.79
C ARG A 783 120.11 -49.26 -24.97
N GLU A 784 119.67 -49.50 -26.20
CA GLU A 784 118.43 -50.22 -26.51
C GLU A 784 118.47 -51.66 -26.02
N LYS A 785 119.62 -52.34 -26.15
CA LYS A 785 119.81 -53.68 -25.59
C LYS A 785 119.71 -53.66 -24.07
N LEU A 786 120.30 -52.67 -23.40
CA LEU A 786 120.19 -52.51 -21.94
C LEU A 786 118.75 -52.26 -21.51
N ILE A 787 118.04 -51.34 -22.16
CA ILE A 787 116.64 -51.02 -21.86
C ILE A 787 115.75 -52.25 -22.09
N THR A 788 115.89 -52.93 -23.23
CA THR A 788 115.08 -54.11 -23.57
C THR A 788 115.33 -55.26 -22.59
N ASN A 789 116.59 -55.51 -22.22
CA ASN A 789 116.91 -56.49 -21.19
C ASN A 789 116.29 -56.14 -19.84
N HIS A 790 116.26 -54.84 -19.49
CA HIS A 790 115.66 -54.39 -18.23
C HIS A 790 114.12 -54.48 -18.23
N ILE A 791 113.47 -54.14 -19.35
CA ILE A 791 112.01 -54.36 -19.55
C ILE A 791 111.66 -55.83 -19.30
N ASN A 792 112.42 -56.75 -19.92
CA ASN A 792 112.21 -58.19 -19.76
C ASN A 792 112.51 -58.65 -18.32
N PHE A 793 113.56 -58.12 -17.69
CA PHE A 793 113.92 -58.43 -16.31
C PHE A 793 112.81 -58.02 -15.32
N ARG A 794 112.24 -56.82 -15.48
CA ARG A 794 111.10 -56.34 -14.69
C ARG A 794 109.75 -56.95 -15.12
N LYS A 795 109.73 -57.76 -16.19
CA LYS A 795 108.53 -58.30 -16.82
C LYS A 795 107.49 -57.22 -17.18
N PHE A 796 107.94 -56.02 -17.55
CA PHE A 796 107.05 -54.95 -17.98
C PHE A 796 106.57 -55.22 -19.42
N ASP A 797 105.31 -54.92 -19.71
CA ASP A 797 104.72 -55.20 -21.03
C ASP A 797 105.43 -54.39 -22.12
N ARG A 798 106.16 -55.10 -22.99
CA ARG A 798 106.95 -54.52 -24.07
C ARG A 798 106.09 -53.82 -25.13
N SER A 799 104.83 -54.22 -25.28
CA SER A 799 103.90 -53.59 -26.25
C SER A 799 103.54 -52.15 -25.85
N ARG A 800 103.61 -51.83 -24.56
CA ARG A 800 103.34 -50.50 -24.01
C ARG A 800 104.50 -49.53 -24.16
N ILE A 801 105.67 -49.98 -24.62
CA ILE A 801 106.85 -49.14 -24.78
C ILE A 801 107.27 -49.11 -26.25
N THR A 802 107.41 -47.92 -26.81
CA THR A 802 107.99 -47.70 -28.13
C THR A 802 109.37 -47.11 -27.94
N ILE A 803 110.40 -47.78 -28.47
CA ILE A 803 111.78 -47.28 -28.43
C ILE A 803 112.12 -46.83 -29.84
N VAL A 804 112.62 -45.60 -29.97
CA VAL A 804 113.04 -45.04 -31.25
C VAL A 804 114.47 -44.49 -31.18
N ASN A 805 115.17 -44.66 -32.29
CA ASN A 805 116.49 -44.08 -32.51
C ASN A 805 116.32 -42.60 -32.90
N GLY A 806 116.82 -41.70 -32.05
CA GLY A 806 116.81 -40.26 -32.27
C GLY A 806 117.98 -39.73 -33.10
N GLY A 807 118.94 -40.58 -33.46
CA GLY A 807 120.14 -40.19 -34.22
C GLY A 807 121.28 -39.64 -33.36
N ALA A 808 122.23 -38.95 -33.99
CA ALA A 808 123.36 -38.35 -33.28
C ALA A 808 122.88 -37.21 -32.37
N SER A 809 123.30 -37.22 -31.11
CA SER A 809 123.00 -36.10 -30.20
C SER A 809 123.70 -34.82 -30.68
N PRO A 810 123.09 -33.63 -30.55
CA PRO A 810 123.69 -32.36 -30.97
C PRO A 810 125.05 -32.06 -30.34
N ASP A 811 125.32 -32.60 -29.14
CA ASP A 811 126.58 -32.44 -28.40
C ASP A 811 127.53 -33.65 -28.50
N GLY A 812 127.19 -34.64 -29.33
CA GLY A 812 127.98 -35.86 -29.54
C GLY A 812 127.95 -36.85 -28.37
N THR A 813 127.16 -36.60 -27.32
CA THR A 813 127.06 -37.48 -26.15
C THR A 813 125.82 -38.39 -26.17
N VAL A 814 125.87 -39.54 -25.49
CA VAL A 814 124.72 -40.46 -25.42
C VAL A 814 123.63 -39.86 -24.52
N ARG A 815 122.40 -39.76 -25.01
CA ARG A 815 121.23 -39.29 -24.26
C ARG A 815 120.00 -40.18 -24.46
N THR A 816 119.15 -40.29 -23.45
CA THR A 816 117.88 -41.00 -23.50
C THR A 816 116.78 -40.09 -22.95
N LYS A 817 115.69 -39.92 -23.69
CA LYS A 817 114.46 -39.23 -23.26
C LYS A 817 113.32 -40.22 -23.09
N LEU A 818 112.53 -40.06 -22.05
CA LEU A 818 111.37 -40.89 -21.72
C LEU A 818 110.11 -40.02 -21.73
N TYR A 819 109.10 -40.41 -22.51
CA TYR A 819 107.82 -39.72 -22.63
C TYR A 819 106.64 -40.66 -22.34
N ARG A 820 105.56 -40.11 -21.80
CA ARG A 820 104.26 -40.74 -21.62
C ARG A 820 103.25 -40.11 -22.59
N ILE A 821 102.67 -40.91 -23.46
CA ILE A 821 101.74 -40.46 -24.52
C ILE A 821 100.31 -40.90 -24.17
N PRO A 822 99.39 -39.97 -23.87
CA PRO A 822 97.97 -40.27 -23.71
C PRO A 822 97.31 -40.74 -25.03
N PRO A 823 96.23 -41.54 -24.98
CA PRO A 823 95.45 -41.86 -26.17
C PRO A 823 94.98 -40.60 -26.91
N GLY A 824 95.30 -40.50 -28.20
CA GLY A 824 94.90 -39.37 -29.04
C GLY A 824 95.86 -38.18 -29.05
N ALA A 825 96.95 -38.23 -28.28
CA ALA A 825 98.04 -37.26 -28.37
C ALA A 825 98.99 -37.59 -29.54
N ASP A 826 99.53 -36.55 -30.17
CA ASP A 826 100.54 -36.71 -31.21
C ASP A 826 101.87 -37.18 -30.59
N THR A 827 102.57 -38.10 -31.27
CA THR A 827 103.84 -38.62 -30.76
C THR A 827 104.94 -37.56 -30.82
N PRO A 828 105.81 -37.42 -29.79
CA PRO A 828 106.92 -36.47 -29.82
C PRO A 828 107.83 -36.70 -31.04
N SER A 829 108.23 -35.60 -31.69
CA SER A 829 109.14 -35.64 -32.83
C SER A 829 110.54 -36.11 -32.42
N ARG A 830 111.22 -36.85 -33.30
CA ARG A 830 112.59 -37.35 -33.10
C ARG A 830 113.62 -36.24 -32.99
#